data_AF-D8QRU8-F1
#
_entry.id   AF-D8QRU8-F1
#
_cell.length_a   1.000
_cell.length_b   1.000
_cell.length_c   1.000
_cell.angle_alpha   90.00
_cell.angle_beta   90.00
_cell.angle_gamma   90.00
#
_symmetry.space_group_name_H-M   'P 1'
#
loop_
_entity.id
_entity.type
_entity.pdbx_description
1 polymer ?
#
loop_
_entity_poly.entity_id
_entity_poly.type
_entity_poly.pdbx_seq_one_letter_code
_entity_poly.pdbx_strand_id
1 'polypeptide(L)'
;MLKLHGDAKNLDAGRAVHLQMITSGYHRDRYLCNLLIQMYGRCRSVHDAIAVFHTVSRKNVFTWTILIVAHTHNGLFFEAVELFREMDVHGVQSDEFTFSAILEACSNLGLAFLSLGKTIHSRIHQQGLKLTSNPTVICSTAMIDAYAQNGHIEQAAEIFERMQLQVLDPDLIAWTAMMTAYNQLGHAREALLLFRKMDLQGLEPDRFAFVAAIDACSSIPSLEQGTVLHSRLLASSVECDGVVGNALLNFYAKAGLVHESRSLFSSMKVKNVVTWSAIVAAYAQNGHHEPAVELFREMLLDGVAPNKVTFVSLLFSCSHAGLIKDLARGRKIHAEILKSTAAAGDVVVATALVNMYGRCGSVSDAKTVFDEMQHRNITSWNAMLVTYSLNQRSLEALRFFRTMLLEGEGVKPDAITFVSAADACGMMGDLSRAVEIHSRISQSWPSNQTDVVLGSALIKMYGNCRRLADAAQVLDQMPRTNVISWTSMILACEQNEDNEAAIRVYRAMQLHGHKPDPVTMVTVIKAAANLHDLKRGIEFHAQAAAFGFATSTVVGNALVTLYGTSGDLQAAENVFKELLQQSVEDVVTWNSMLSAWNQNGLPNQALGTFQRMLHHGRHPDKTTFVNILNACAGDPSKLLQGVKIHALAAACGLDSDIDVANTLLHMYSRCGNLSRARKVFHALTQKNVVSWSAMAAACAHNGDADGALQAFRGMLHGGIQPNAVTFISILSGCSHTGLMDEAVSYLYAMSSDHNLKPTVQHYACLLDLLARAGKFHRAEELATHLPNPVAWNSLLGACLVHGDAETAARAADTAAKLQPLDCAPYVSLSNAMSTGKNLKTKLNYFQ
;
A
#
# COMPACT_ATOMS: atom_id res chain seq x y z
N MET A 1 47.21 37.59 -20.24
CA MET A 1 46.21 37.44 -21.32
C MET A 1 45.65 36.02 -21.39
N LEU A 2 46.42 34.99 -21.77
CA LEU A 2 45.90 33.61 -21.93
C LEU A 2 45.21 33.03 -20.67
N LYS A 3 45.82 33.15 -19.48
CA LYS A 3 45.19 32.72 -18.21
C LYS A 3 43.88 33.46 -17.94
N LEU A 4 43.89 34.79 -18.11
CA LEU A 4 42.73 35.67 -17.90
C LEU A 4 41.55 35.30 -18.81
N HIS A 5 41.81 35.02 -20.09
CA HIS A 5 40.76 34.61 -21.03
C HIS A 5 40.27 33.18 -20.77
N GLY A 6 41.15 32.29 -20.31
CA GLY A 6 40.76 30.94 -19.86
C GLY A 6 39.86 30.96 -18.63
N ASP A 7 40.15 31.81 -17.65
CA ASP A 7 39.32 31.97 -16.45
C ASP A 7 37.97 32.63 -16.77
N ALA A 8 37.96 33.57 -17.71
CA ALA A 8 36.75 34.21 -18.21
C ALA A 8 35.97 33.36 -19.24
N LYS A 9 36.47 32.16 -19.60
CA LYS A 9 35.92 31.27 -20.65
C LYS A 9 35.65 31.99 -21.99
N ASN A 10 36.47 32.98 -22.33
CA ASN A 10 36.29 33.80 -23.52
C ASN A 10 37.14 33.25 -24.69
N LEU A 11 36.52 32.40 -25.50
CA LEU A 11 37.16 31.68 -26.59
C LEU A 11 37.65 32.61 -27.71
N ASP A 12 36.88 33.64 -28.06
CA ASP A 12 37.20 34.55 -29.17
C ASP A 12 38.42 35.41 -28.88
N ALA A 13 38.49 35.96 -27.66
CA ALA A 13 39.67 36.67 -27.19
C ALA A 13 40.89 35.75 -27.08
N GLY A 14 40.68 34.49 -26.65
CA GLY A 14 41.72 33.46 -26.62
C GLY A 14 42.30 33.14 -28.00
N ARG A 15 41.44 33.01 -29.02
CA ARG A 15 41.84 32.78 -30.43
C ARG A 15 42.58 33.98 -31.02
N ALA A 16 42.17 35.21 -30.70
CA ALA A 16 42.87 36.41 -31.14
C ALA A 16 44.33 36.46 -30.61
N VAL A 17 44.52 36.11 -29.33
CA VAL A 17 45.87 36.01 -28.73
C VAL A 17 46.69 34.87 -29.34
N HIS A 18 46.06 33.74 -29.65
CA HIS A 18 46.72 32.64 -30.36
C HIS A 18 47.19 33.05 -31.77
N LEU A 19 46.37 33.77 -32.53
CA LEU A 19 46.73 34.30 -33.85
C LEU A 19 47.88 35.32 -33.78
N GLN A 20 47.88 36.16 -32.75
CA GLN A 20 48.98 37.11 -32.48
C GLN A 20 50.29 36.37 -32.15
N MET A 21 50.22 35.26 -31.42
CA MET A 21 51.40 34.42 -31.17
C MET A 21 51.94 33.76 -32.44
N ILE A 22 51.07 33.34 -33.37
CA ILE A 22 51.47 32.76 -34.66
C ILE A 22 52.19 33.80 -35.50
N THR A 23 51.61 34.99 -35.66
CA THR A 23 52.18 36.09 -36.45
C THR A 23 53.47 36.66 -35.86
N SER A 24 53.66 36.56 -34.54
CA SER A 24 54.87 37.01 -33.84
C SER A 24 55.98 35.95 -33.77
N GLY A 25 55.78 34.76 -34.35
CA GLY A 25 56.78 33.69 -34.39
C GLY A 25 56.92 32.85 -33.10
N TYR A 26 56.09 33.08 -32.09
CA TYR A 26 56.14 32.38 -30.80
C TYR A 26 55.34 31.06 -30.76
N HIS A 27 54.76 30.62 -31.88
CA HIS A 27 53.95 29.39 -31.98
C HIS A 27 54.69 28.07 -31.70
N ARG A 28 56.02 28.10 -31.53
CA ARG A 28 56.84 26.93 -31.17
C ARG A 28 57.34 26.97 -29.71
N ASP A 29 57.00 28.02 -28.97
CA ASP A 29 57.37 28.13 -27.56
C ASP A 29 56.50 27.19 -26.73
N ARG A 30 57.12 26.16 -26.13
CA ARG A 30 56.44 25.15 -25.32
C ARG A 30 55.68 25.74 -24.14
N TYR A 31 56.20 26.77 -23.48
CA TYR A 31 55.55 27.38 -22.32
C TYR A 31 54.26 28.09 -22.74
N LEU A 32 54.32 28.86 -23.84
CA LEU A 32 53.14 29.54 -24.36
C LEU A 32 52.13 28.57 -24.97
N CYS A 33 52.57 27.51 -25.65
CA CYS A 33 51.69 26.45 -26.13
C CYS A 33 50.99 25.70 -24.98
N ASN A 34 51.68 25.41 -23.87
CA ASN A 34 51.05 24.79 -22.70
C ASN A 34 49.94 25.70 -22.09
N LEU A 35 50.16 27.02 -22.07
CA LEU A 35 49.14 27.98 -21.64
C LEU A 35 47.96 28.08 -22.61
N LEU A 36 48.20 27.91 -23.92
CA LEU A 36 47.14 27.83 -24.93
C LEU A 36 46.29 26.57 -24.77
N ILE A 37 46.90 25.40 -24.56
CA ILE A 37 46.18 24.13 -24.32
C ILE A 37 45.30 24.28 -23.06
N GLN A 38 45.83 24.86 -21.98
CA GLN A 38 45.07 25.10 -20.75
C GLN A 38 43.90 26.08 -20.97
N MET A 39 44.11 27.15 -21.73
CA MET A 39 43.07 28.14 -22.07
C MET A 39 41.97 27.50 -22.91
N TYR A 40 42.32 26.79 -23.98
CA TYR A 40 41.36 26.10 -24.84
C TYR A 40 40.57 25.02 -24.12
N GLY A 41 41.22 24.25 -23.23
CA GLY A 41 40.56 23.28 -22.36
C GLY A 41 39.52 23.91 -21.44
N ARG A 42 39.84 25.05 -20.80
CA ARG A 42 38.89 25.81 -19.95
C ARG A 42 37.72 26.41 -20.74
N CYS A 43 37.95 26.77 -22.00
CA CYS A 43 36.93 27.29 -22.92
C CYS A 43 36.10 26.19 -23.61
N ARG A 44 36.24 24.92 -23.20
CA ARG A 44 35.58 23.74 -23.82
C ARG A 44 35.91 23.51 -25.30
N SER A 45 37.01 24.08 -25.81
CA SER A 45 37.47 23.85 -27.18
C SER A 45 38.61 22.83 -27.20
N VAL A 46 38.28 21.57 -26.99
CA VAL A 46 39.27 20.48 -26.90
C VAL A 46 39.98 20.24 -28.24
N HIS A 47 39.29 20.43 -29.36
CA HIS A 47 39.87 20.31 -30.71
C HIS A 47 41.00 21.32 -30.95
N ASP A 48 40.81 22.57 -30.55
CA ASP A 48 41.85 23.61 -30.66
C ASP A 48 43.03 23.29 -29.72
N ALA A 49 42.75 22.72 -28.53
CA ALA A 49 43.78 22.28 -27.60
C ALA A 49 44.65 21.14 -28.18
N ILE A 50 44.03 20.16 -28.85
CA ILE A 50 44.72 19.07 -29.56
C ILE A 50 45.57 19.62 -30.71
N ALA A 51 45.03 20.57 -31.49
CA ALA A 51 45.76 21.20 -32.58
C ALA A 51 47.05 21.89 -32.07
N VAL A 52 46.96 22.65 -30.97
CA VAL A 52 48.14 23.26 -30.32
C VAL A 52 49.09 22.20 -29.79
N PHE A 53 48.58 21.13 -29.18
CA PHE A 53 49.39 20.03 -28.68
C PHE A 53 50.28 19.38 -29.75
N HIS A 54 49.76 19.18 -30.97
CA HIS A 54 50.55 18.64 -32.07
C HIS A 54 51.66 19.57 -32.54
N THR A 55 51.52 20.90 -32.39
CA THR A 55 52.56 21.87 -32.76
C THR A 55 53.77 21.90 -31.80
N VAL A 56 53.64 21.32 -30.60
CA VAL A 56 54.72 21.28 -29.60
C VAL A 56 55.78 20.23 -29.99
N SER A 57 57.00 20.70 -30.25
CA SER A 57 58.14 19.89 -30.74
C SER A 57 58.71 18.90 -29.71
N ARG A 58 58.73 19.25 -28.42
CA ARG A 58 59.16 18.38 -27.31
C ARG A 58 58.16 18.43 -26.16
N LYS A 59 57.21 17.51 -26.18
CA LYS A 59 56.20 17.34 -25.13
C LYS A 59 56.87 16.80 -23.86
N ASN A 60 56.58 17.39 -22.71
CA ASN A 60 56.97 16.86 -21.41
C ASN A 60 55.72 16.36 -20.66
N VAL A 61 55.90 15.75 -19.49
CA VAL A 61 54.81 15.26 -18.61
C VAL A 61 53.69 16.29 -18.52
N PHE A 62 54.04 17.54 -18.17
CA PHE A 62 53.08 18.64 -18.03
C PHE A 62 52.26 18.96 -19.30
N THR A 63 52.87 18.88 -20.50
CA THR A 63 52.13 19.07 -21.77
C THR A 63 51.08 17.98 -21.98
N TRP A 64 51.38 16.73 -21.60
CA TRP A 64 50.41 15.62 -21.64
C TRP A 64 49.35 15.77 -20.54
N THR A 65 49.74 16.07 -19.31
CA THR A 65 48.84 16.23 -18.15
C THR A 65 47.77 17.29 -18.40
N ILE A 66 48.13 18.46 -18.94
CA ILE A 66 47.15 19.53 -19.24
C ILE A 66 46.15 19.07 -20.29
N LEU A 67 46.59 18.33 -21.32
CA LEU A 67 45.68 17.83 -22.36
C LEU A 67 44.73 16.76 -21.80
N ILE A 68 45.25 15.85 -20.97
CA ILE A 68 44.44 14.84 -20.27
C ILE A 68 43.40 15.51 -19.37
N VAL A 69 43.81 16.46 -18.52
CA VAL A 69 42.90 17.24 -17.66
C VAL A 69 41.85 17.99 -18.49
N ALA A 70 42.23 18.54 -19.65
CA ALA A 70 41.29 19.19 -20.54
C ALA A 70 40.23 18.22 -21.10
N HIS A 71 40.58 16.96 -21.39
CA HIS A 71 39.61 15.95 -21.83
C HIS A 71 38.70 15.51 -20.67
N THR A 72 39.27 15.23 -19.49
CA THR A 72 38.51 14.83 -18.29
C THR A 72 37.47 15.89 -17.91
N HIS A 73 37.86 17.17 -17.79
CA HIS A 73 36.94 18.25 -17.42
C HIS A 73 35.84 18.56 -18.46
N ASN A 74 36.02 18.08 -19.70
CA ASN A 74 35.02 18.24 -20.77
C ASN A 74 34.17 16.99 -21.00
N GLY A 75 34.30 15.96 -20.15
CA GLY A 75 33.50 14.73 -20.21
C GLY A 75 33.97 13.72 -21.27
N LEU A 76 35.14 13.93 -21.88
CA LEU A 76 35.74 13.05 -22.88
C LEU A 76 36.63 12.01 -22.19
N PHE A 77 36.01 11.17 -21.36
CA PHE A 77 36.72 10.27 -20.45
C PHE A 77 37.46 9.13 -21.16
N PHE A 78 36.90 8.62 -22.26
CA PHE A 78 37.53 7.55 -23.03
C PHE A 78 38.78 8.06 -23.76
N GLU A 79 38.68 9.25 -24.37
CA GLU A 79 39.78 9.92 -25.06
C GLU A 79 40.89 10.33 -24.09
N ALA A 80 40.55 10.73 -22.85
CA ALA A 80 41.54 10.99 -21.80
C ALA A 80 42.37 9.73 -21.48
N VAL A 81 41.73 8.57 -21.40
CA VAL A 81 42.40 7.28 -21.16
C VAL A 81 43.28 6.85 -22.34
N GLU A 82 42.84 7.08 -23.57
CA GLU A 82 43.65 6.80 -24.77
C GLU A 82 44.88 7.72 -24.83
N LEU A 83 44.74 9.00 -24.50
CA LEU A 83 45.88 9.93 -24.39
C LEU A 83 46.89 9.52 -23.32
N PHE A 84 46.42 8.94 -22.20
CA PHE A 84 47.31 8.38 -21.17
C PHE A 84 48.07 7.15 -21.68
N ARG A 85 47.42 6.27 -22.45
CA ARG A 85 48.09 5.14 -23.10
C ARG A 85 49.13 5.61 -24.13
N GLU A 86 48.81 6.64 -24.90
CA GLU A 86 49.74 7.24 -25.86
C GLU A 86 50.97 7.85 -25.15
N MET A 87 50.75 8.55 -24.04
CA MET A 87 51.81 9.08 -23.18
C MET A 87 52.75 7.97 -22.67
N ASP A 88 52.19 6.83 -22.24
CA ASP A 88 52.93 5.65 -21.80
C ASP A 88 53.75 5.03 -22.95
N VAL A 89 53.19 4.92 -24.15
CA VAL A 89 53.89 4.42 -25.35
C VAL A 89 55.07 5.31 -25.73
N HIS A 90 54.95 6.62 -25.51
CA HIS A 90 56.05 7.58 -25.69
C HIS A 90 57.11 7.54 -24.57
N GLY A 91 56.95 6.69 -23.55
CA GLY A 91 57.91 6.50 -22.46
C GLY A 91 57.98 7.70 -21.51
N VAL A 92 56.94 8.54 -21.47
CA VAL A 92 56.89 9.71 -20.58
C VAL A 92 56.37 9.25 -19.20
N GLN A 93 57.15 9.47 -18.14
CA GLN A 93 56.72 9.08 -16.79
C GLN A 93 55.61 9.99 -16.26
N SER A 94 54.50 9.38 -15.86
CA SER A 94 53.33 10.04 -15.29
C SER A 94 53.61 10.59 -13.89
N ASP A 95 53.10 11.78 -13.62
CA ASP A 95 53.12 12.41 -12.29
C ASP A 95 51.81 12.18 -11.53
N GLU A 96 51.78 12.60 -10.26
CA GLU A 96 50.62 12.52 -9.37
C GLU A 96 49.34 13.14 -9.95
N PHE A 97 49.49 14.28 -10.65
CA PHE A 97 48.37 15.01 -11.26
C PHE A 97 47.81 14.27 -12.48
N THR A 98 48.68 13.62 -13.26
CA THR A 98 48.28 12.75 -14.38
C THR A 98 47.49 11.54 -13.88
N PHE A 99 47.97 10.89 -12.81
CA PHE A 99 47.25 9.76 -12.21
C PHE A 99 45.91 10.18 -11.61
N SER A 100 45.84 11.31 -10.90
CA SER A 100 44.58 11.84 -10.36
C SER A 100 43.55 12.13 -11.45
N ALA A 101 43.96 12.81 -12.54
CA ALA A 101 43.07 13.16 -13.64
C ALA A 101 42.54 11.94 -14.41
N ILE A 102 43.35 10.88 -14.50
CA ILE A 102 42.95 9.62 -15.14
C ILE A 102 42.08 8.77 -14.21
N LEU A 103 42.36 8.73 -12.91
CA LEU A 103 41.48 8.07 -11.95
C LEU A 103 40.09 8.72 -11.93
N GLU A 104 40.01 10.05 -12.02
CA GLU A 104 38.76 10.78 -12.21
C GLU A 104 38.06 10.38 -13.51
N ALA A 105 38.77 10.35 -14.65
CA ALA A 105 38.20 9.91 -15.92
C ALA A 105 37.70 8.45 -15.84
N CYS A 106 38.47 7.57 -15.22
CA CYS A 106 38.12 6.15 -15.05
C CYS A 106 36.88 5.98 -14.18
N SER A 107 36.77 6.75 -13.09
CA SER A 107 35.64 6.67 -12.16
C SER A 107 34.29 6.93 -12.85
N ASN A 108 34.29 7.76 -13.90
CA ASN A 108 33.12 8.10 -14.69
C ASN A 108 32.83 7.13 -15.85
N LEU A 109 33.66 6.10 -16.08
CA LEU A 109 33.49 5.11 -17.16
C LEU A 109 32.71 3.85 -16.73
N GLY A 110 32.23 3.77 -15.49
CA GLY A 110 31.32 2.73 -15.01
C GLY A 110 31.89 1.30 -15.12
N LEU A 111 31.22 0.40 -15.85
CA LEU A 111 31.57 -1.04 -15.92
C LEU A 111 33.00 -1.34 -16.41
N ALA A 112 33.64 -0.43 -17.14
CA ALA A 112 35.03 -0.55 -17.60
C ALA A 112 36.07 -0.14 -16.53
N PHE A 113 35.63 0.42 -15.40
CA PHE A 113 36.51 0.93 -14.35
C PHE A 113 37.38 -0.16 -13.73
N LEU A 114 36.83 -1.33 -13.38
CA LEU A 114 37.56 -2.30 -12.55
C LEU A 114 38.85 -2.82 -13.20
N SER A 115 38.85 -3.05 -14.52
CA SER A 115 40.04 -3.51 -15.25
C SER A 115 41.07 -2.39 -15.37
N LEU A 116 40.62 -1.20 -15.78
CA LEU A 116 41.46 -0.04 -16.03
C LEU A 116 42.04 0.56 -14.74
N GLY A 117 41.20 0.74 -13.72
CA GLY A 117 41.57 1.21 -12.38
C GLY A 117 42.58 0.27 -11.70
N LYS A 118 42.44 -1.05 -11.84
CA LYS A 118 43.48 -2.01 -11.37
C LYS A 118 44.78 -1.92 -12.15
N THR A 119 44.72 -1.65 -13.46
CA THR A 119 45.93 -1.45 -14.27
C THR A 119 46.66 -0.18 -13.83
N ILE A 120 45.93 0.92 -13.60
CA ILE A 120 46.48 2.18 -13.09
C ILE A 120 47.02 2.02 -11.67
N HIS A 121 46.29 1.35 -10.77
CA HIS A 121 46.76 0.99 -9.43
C HIS A 121 48.09 0.23 -9.50
N SER A 122 48.17 -0.82 -10.32
CA SER A 122 49.41 -1.58 -10.51
C SER A 122 50.53 -0.71 -11.08
N ARG A 123 50.24 0.21 -12.01
CA ARG A 123 51.20 1.14 -12.59
C ARG A 123 51.77 2.12 -11.57
N ILE A 124 50.92 2.68 -10.70
CA ILE A 124 51.31 3.54 -9.57
C ILE A 124 52.26 2.77 -8.63
N HIS A 125 51.95 1.50 -8.36
CA HIS A 125 52.79 0.64 -7.53
C HIS A 125 54.14 0.29 -8.19
N GLN A 126 54.13 -0.05 -9.49
CA GLN A 126 55.31 -0.44 -10.26
C GLN A 126 56.26 0.73 -10.57
N GLN A 127 55.73 1.93 -10.81
CA GLN A 127 56.56 3.13 -10.99
C GLN A 127 57.26 3.54 -9.70
N GLY A 128 56.88 2.94 -8.56
CA GLY A 128 57.59 3.06 -7.31
C GLY A 128 57.85 4.52 -6.98
N LEU A 129 56.78 5.30 -6.79
CA LEU A 129 56.85 6.64 -6.19
C LEU A 129 57.43 6.52 -4.77
N LYS A 130 58.74 6.26 -4.69
CA LYS A 130 59.61 6.42 -3.53
C LYS A 130 59.78 7.91 -3.32
N LEU A 131 58.71 8.58 -2.91
CA LEU A 131 58.75 9.96 -2.46
C LEU A 131 58.16 9.96 -1.07
N THR A 132 59.06 9.99 -0.11
CA THR A 132 58.80 10.50 1.22
C THR A 132 58.04 11.81 1.10
N SER A 133 56.89 11.87 1.77
CA SER A 133 56.01 13.02 2.03
C SER A 133 55.29 13.65 0.81
N ASN A 134 53.95 13.49 0.78
CA ASN A 134 52.89 14.18 0.01
C ASN A 134 52.30 13.52 -1.26
N PRO A 135 53.07 13.22 -2.34
CA PRO A 135 52.48 12.77 -3.62
C PRO A 135 51.68 11.46 -3.59
N THR A 136 52.08 10.55 -2.72
CA THR A 136 51.43 9.25 -2.58
C THR A 136 50.03 9.38 -1.96
N VAL A 137 49.80 10.40 -1.12
CA VAL A 137 48.50 10.63 -0.47
C VAL A 137 47.45 11.11 -1.45
N ILE A 138 47.83 11.96 -2.42
CA ILE A 138 46.92 12.47 -3.48
C ILE A 138 46.44 11.30 -4.35
N CYS A 139 47.37 10.46 -4.83
CA CYS A 139 47.02 9.29 -5.62
C CYS A 139 46.17 8.29 -4.83
N SER A 140 46.53 8.00 -3.57
CA SER A 140 45.76 7.06 -2.75
C SER A 140 44.35 7.58 -2.41
N THR A 141 44.19 8.87 -2.16
CA THR A 141 42.87 9.50 -1.93
C THR A 141 42.01 9.45 -3.20
N ALA A 142 42.59 9.82 -4.35
CA ALA A 142 41.89 9.71 -5.64
C ALA A 142 41.49 8.27 -5.98
N MET A 143 42.30 7.28 -5.56
CA MET A 143 41.95 5.87 -5.71
C MET A 143 40.82 5.43 -4.78
N ILE A 144 40.83 5.86 -3.51
CA ILE A 144 39.73 5.61 -2.56
C ILE A 144 38.42 6.12 -3.15
N ASP A 145 38.39 7.37 -3.62
CA ASP A 145 37.21 7.97 -4.26
C ASP A 145 36.78 7.21 -5.51
N ALA A 146 37.72 6.86 -6.39
CA ALA A 146 37.42 6.17 -7.65
C ALA A 146 36.86 4.75 -7.42
N TYR A 147 37.46 3.98 -6.49
CA TYR A 147 36.94 2.65 -6.12
C TYR A 147 35.59 2.76 -5.40
N ALA A 148 35.41 3.75 -4.53
CA ALA A 148 34.15 3.99 -3.82
C ALA A 148 32.98 4.31 -4.76
N GLN A 149 33.17 5.26 -5.69
CA GLN A 149 32.14 5.66 -6.66
C GLN A 149 31.66 4.51 -7.55
N ASN A 150 32.50 3.48 -7.73
CA ASN A 150 32.19 2.30 -8.53
C ASN A 150 31.76 1.08 -7.69
N GLY A 151 31.47 1.25 -6.40
CA GLY A 151 30.94 0.19 -5.53
C GLY A 151 31.96 -0.81 -4.99
N HIS A 152 33.26 -0.50 -5.07
CA HIS A 152 34.37 -1.38 -4.72
C HIS A 152 35.02 -0.99 -3.37
N ILE A 153 34.25 -1.13 -2.28
CA ILE A 153 34.68 -0.68 -0.94
C ILE A 153 35.87 -1.45 -0.37
N GLU A 154 35.99 -2.75 -0.67
CA GLU A 154 37.09 -3.59 -0.16
C GLU A 154 38.45 -3.09 -0.66
N GLN A 155 38.53 -2.75 -1.95
CA GLN A 155 39.75 -2.19 -2.55
C GLN A 155 40.07 -0.81 -1.97
N ALA A 156 39.06 0.04 -1.76
CA ALA A 156 39.24 1.34 -1.10
C ALA A 156 39.75 1.18 0.35
N ALA A 157 39.19 0.24 1.11
CA ALA A 157 39.59 -0.07 2.47
C ALA A 157 41.03 -0.62 2.54
N GLU A 158 41.40 -1.52 1.63
CA GLU A 158 42.77 -2.05 1.53
C GLU A 158 43.79 -0.93 1.31
N ILE A 159 43.48 0.02 0.41
CA ILE A 159 44.36 1.16 0.14
C ILE A 159 44.50 2.02 1.40
N PHE A 160 43.39 2.31 2.09
CA PHE A 160 43.39 3.12 3.30
C PHE A 160 44.15 2.45 4.47
N GLU A 161 43.99 1.15 4.66
CA GLU A 161 44.76 0.38 5.66
C GLU A 161 46.26 0.36 5.33
N ARG A 162 46.61 0.23 4.05
CA ARG A 162 48.01 0.30 3.60
C ARG A 162 48.63 1.67 3.84
N MET A 163 47.87 2.76 3.70
CA MET A 163 48.35 4.10 4.07
C MET A 163 48.74 4.14 5.56
N GLN A 164 47.87 3.64 6.45
CA GLN A 164 48.12 3.59 7.90
C GLN A 164 49.35 2.75 8.29
N LEU A 165 49.61 1.65 7.57
CA LEU A 165 50.72 0.74 7.87
C LEU A 165 52.10 1.21 7.36
N GLN A 166 52.15 2.13 6.40
CA GLN A 166 53.39 2.56 5.74
C GLN A 166 54.01 3.86 6.28
N VAL A 167 53.62 4.32 7.48
CA VAL A 167 54.08 5.61 8.08
C VAL A 167 53.68 6.83 7.22
N LEU A 168 52.68 6.67 6.36
CA LEU A 168 52.00 7.76 5.69
C LEU A 168 50.74 8.03 6.52
N ASP A 169 50.83 8.94 7.49
CA ASP A 169 49.64 9.36 8.24
C ASP A 169 48.59 9.85 7.24
N PRO A 170 47.42 9.18 7.12
CA PRO A 170 46.38 9.63 6.20
C PRO A 170 45.98 11.04 6.62
N ASP A 171 45.99 11.97 5.68
CA ASP A 171 45.52 13.31 5.94
C ASP A 171 44.00 13.29 6.16
N LEU A 172 43.48 14.39 6.70
CA LEU A 172 42.06 14.53 7.01
C LEU A 172 41.16 14.31 5.77
N ILE A 173 41.69 14.56 4.58
CA ILE A 173 41.02 14.36 3.30
C ILE A 173 40.83 12.86 3.04
N ALA A 174 41.85 12.02 3.23
CA ALA A 174 41.76 10.57 3.08
C ALA A 174 40.76 9.94 4.08
N TRP A 175 40.75 10.41 5.35
CA TRP A 175 39.75 9.98 6.34
C TRP A 175 38.33 10.33 5.90
N THR A 176 38.12 11.57 5.45
CA THR A 176 36.81 12.05 5.00
C THR A 176 36.33 11.30 3.77
N ALA A 177 37.21 11.10 2.77
CA ALA A 177 36.93 10.31 1.56
C ALA A 177 36.45 8.89 1.93
N MET A 178 37.17 8.21 2.82
CA MET A 178 36.80 6.86 3.25
C MET A 178 35.48 6.81 4.04
N MET A 179 35.20 7.80 4.89
CA MET A 179 33.90 7.91 5.58
C MET A 179 32.76 8.14 4.60
N THR A 180 32.94 9.03 3.61
CA THR A 180 31.93 9.27 2.57
C THR A 180 31.70 8.04 1.69
N ALA A 181 32.77 7.30 1.36
CA ALA A 181 32.70 6.04 0.62
C ALA A 181 31.85 4.99 1.34
N TYR A 182 32.09 4.77 2.63
CA TYR A 182 31.29 3.85 3.44
C TYR A 182 29.82 4.29 3.51
N ASN A 183 29.54 5.60 3.65
CA ASN A 183 28.16 6.10 3.65
C ASN A 183 27.43 5.86 2.32
N GLN A 184 28.07 6.17 1.18
CA GLN A 184 27.47 6.02 -0.15
C GLN A 184 27.05 4.57 -0.44
N LEU A 185 27.79 3.60 0.12
CA LEU A 185 27.56 2.17 -0.06
C LEU A 185 26.71 1.54 1.05
N GLY A 186 26.13 2.35 1.95
CA GLY A 186 25.22 1.89 3.00
C GLY A 186 25.89 1.32 4.26
N HIS A 187 27.22 1.42 4.37
CA HIS A 187 28.03 0.97 5.50
C HIS A 187 28.24 2.09 6.54
N ALA A 188 27.14 2.68 7.00
CA ALA A 188 27.19 3.85 7.88
C ALA A 188 27.86 3.58 9.24
N ARG A 189 27.85 2.33 9.72
CA ARG A 189 28.45 1.99 11.02
C ARG A 189 29.97 2.03 10.97
N GLU A 190 30.53 1.56 9.86
CA GLU A 190 31.95 1.55 9.54
C GLU A 190 32.47 2.99 9.40
N ALA A 191 31.69 3.87 8.76
CA ALA A 191 32.01 5.31 8.69
C ALA A 191 32.12 5.95 10.09
N LEU A 192 31.20 5.64 11.00
CA LEU A 192 31.26 6.15 12.38
C LEU A 192 32.42 5.58 13.21
N LEU A 193 32.78 4.32 12.97
CA LEU A 193 33.96 3.72 13.59
C LEU A 193 35.25 4.40 13.10
N LEU A 194 35.33 4.75 11.82
CA LEU A 194 36.45 5.53 11.29
C LEU A 194 36.53 6.92 11.92
N PHE A 195 35.40 7.63 12.06
CA PHE A 195 35.38 8.94 12.73
C PHE A 195 35.92 8.85 14.16
N ARG A 196 35.48 7.85 14.93
CA ARG A 196 35.99 7.62 16.29
C ARG A 196 37.49 7.30 16.29
N LYS A 197 37.96 6.48 15.35
CA LYS A 197 39.39 6.15 15.23
C LYS A 197 40.23 7.39 14.93
N MET A 198 39.75 8.26 14.07
CA MET A 198 40.38 9.55 13.74
C MET A 198 40.46 10.48 14.97
N ASP A 199 39.35 10.64 15.70
CA ASP A 199 39.30 11.50 16.92
C ASP A 199 40.20 10.94 18.03
N LEU A 200 40.26 9.61 18.20
CA LEU A 200 41.17 8.94 19.15
C LEU A 200 42.66 9.08 18.78
N GLN A 201 42.98 9.30 17.51
CA GLN A 201 44.35 9.57 17.05
C GLN A 201 44.76 11.04 17.26
N GLY A 202 43.88 11.88 17.81
CA GLY A 202 44.17 13.29 18.10
C GLY A 202 44.13 14.21 16.89
N LEU A 203 43.57 13.76 15.76
CA LEU A 203 43.31 14.59 14.59
C LEU A 203 42.03 15.40 14.84
N GLU A 204 42.14 16.73 14.84
CA GLU A 204 40.96 17.59 14.98
C GLU A 204 40.07 17.47 13.72
N PRO A 205 38.79 17.02 13.87
CA PRO A 205 37.88 16.91 12.74
C PRO A 205 37.57 18.28 12.14
N ASP A 206 37.60 18.39 10.81
CA ASP A 206 37.11 19.57 10.11
C ASP A 206 35.60 19.48 9.83
N ARG A 207 35.06 20.52 9.19
CA ARG A 207 33.65 20.57 8.81
C ARG A 207 33.20 19.39 7.95
N PHE A 208 34.07 18.84 7.10
CA PHE A 208 33.70 17.78 6.17
C PHE A 208 33.69 16.42 6.86
N ALA A 209 34.63 16.19 7.77
CA ALA A 209 34.64 15.01 8.63
C ALA A 209 33.38 14.94 9.52
N PHE A 210 32.96 16.07 10.11
CA PHE A 210 31.72 16.15 10.88
C PHE A 210 30.48 15.87 10.02
N VAL A 211 30.38 16.46 8.82
CA VAL A 211 29.25 16.21 7.91
C VAL A 211 29.18 14.73 7.52
N ALA A 212 30.30 14.10 7.16
CA ALA A 212 30.32 12.68 6.83
C ALA A 212 29.88 11.79 8.01
N ALA A 213 30.30 12.11 9.23
CA ALA A 213 29.88 11.36 10.41
C ALA A 213 28.40 11.58 10.76
N ILE A 214 27.89 12.82 10.66
CA ILE A 214 26.47 13.13 10.90
C ILE A 214 25.60 12.45 9.84
N ASP A 215 26.01 12.46 8.57
CA ASP A 215 25.30 11.80 7.47
C ASP A 215 25.18 10.28 7.71
N ALA A 216 26.25 9.66 8.25
CA ALA A 216 26.24 8.27 8.68
C ALA A 216 25.18 8.02 9.76
N CYS A 217 25.13 8.89 10.78
CA CYS A 217 24.10 8.82 11.83
C CYS A 217 22.68 8.98 11.30
N SER A 218 22.43 9.81 10.28
CA SER A 218 21.11 9.89 9.64
C SER A 218 20.65 8.61 8.95
N SER A 219 21.57 7.69 8.66
CA SER A 219 21.27 6.41 7.99
C SER A 219 21.10 5.25 8.98
N ILE A 220 21.40 5.48 10.27
CA ILE A 220 21.30 4.49 11.35
C ILE A 220 20.18 4.95 12.31
N PRO A 221 19.30 4.05 12.78
CA PRO A 221 18.32 4.37 13.82
C PRO A 221 19.00 4.45 15.21
N SER A 222 20.02 5.29 15.38
CA SER A 222 20.73 5.50 16.65
C SER A 222 20.82 6.98 17.00
N LEU A 223 19.85 7.43 17.80
CA LEU A 223 19.78 8.81 18.28
C LEU A 223 20.97 9.17 19.20
N GLU A 224 21.43 8.22 20.00
CA GLU A 224 22.53 8.41 20.94
C GLU A 224 23.84 8.80 20.24
N GLN A 225 24.18 8.12 19.12
CA GLN A 225 25.43 8.41 18.42
C GLN A 225 25.43 9.80 17.77
N GLY A 226 24.31 10.21 17.17
CA GLY A 226 24.23 11.54 16.55
C GLY A 226 24.17 12.69 17.55
N THR A 227 23.56 12.50 18.73
CA THR A 227 23.58 13.49 19.81
C THR A 227 24.97 13.65 20.43
N VAL A 228 25.72 12.55 20.59
CA VAL A 228 27.13 12.60 21.01
C VAL A 228 27.99 13.35 19.99
N LEU A 229 27.82 13.08 18.68
CA LEU A 229 28.54 13.83 17.64
C LEU A 229 28.20 15.32 17.64
N HIS A 230 26.92 15.67 17.82
CA HIS A 230 26.52 17.08 17.92
C HIS A 230 27.15 17.75 19.15
N SER A 231 27.23 17.06 20.30
CA SER A 231 27.93 17.59 21.48
C SER A 231 29.45 17.78 21.25
N ARG A 232 30.10 16.84 20.54
CA ARG A 232 31.52 16.94 20.17
C ARG A 232 31.78 18.09 19.19
N LEU A 233 30.85 18.32 18.26
CA LEU A 233 30.90 19.47 17.34
C LEU A 233 30.82 20.80 18.11
N LEU A 234 29.88 20.92 19.06
CA LEU A 234 29.75 22.12 19.90
C LEU A 234 30.98 22.39 20.78
N ALA A 235 31.71 21.33 21.15
CA ALA A 235 32.98 21.43 21.88
C ALA A 235 34.19 21.69 20.97
N SER A 236 34.03 21.65 19.65
CA SER A 236 35.11 21.89 18.68
C SER A 236 35.18 23.36 18.26
N SER A 237 36.25 23.74 17.57
CA SER A 237 36.40 25.08 16.98
C SER A 237 35.67 25.26 15.65
N VAL A 238 34.98 24.22 15.16
CA VAL A 238 34.25 24.24 13.89
C VAL A 238 32.95 25.02 14.05
N GLU A 239 32.80 26.10 13.29
CA GLU A 239 31.55 26.85 13.26
C GLU A 239 30.41 26.03 12.63
N CYS A 240 29.24 26.04 13.28
CA CYS A 240 28.02 25.48 12.72
C CYS A 240 27.48 26.41 11.61
N ASP A 241 28.12 26.34 10.46
CA ASP A 241 27.75 27.07 9.26
C ASP A 241 26.54 26.43 8.55
N GLY A 242 26.15 26.98 7.40
CA GLY A 242 25.02 26.45 6.64
C GLY A 242 25.18 24.99 6.22
N VAL A 243 26.41 24.48 6.04
CA VAL A 243 26.65 23.10 5.58
C VAL A 243 26.48 22.12 6.75
N VAL A 244 27.15 22.40 7.87
CA VAL A 244 27.07 21.56 9.08
C VAL A 244 25.66 21.61 9.69
N GLY A 245 25.05 22.80 9.73
CA GLY A 245 23.68 22.97 10.21
C GLY A 245 22.66 22.20 9.38
N ASN A 246 22.81 22.16 8.04
CA ASN A 246 21.92 21.38 7.17
C ASN A 246 22.06 19.87 7.39
N ALA A 247 23.28 19.36 7.62
CA ALA A 247 23.51 17.95 7.94
C ALA A 247 22.83 17.56 9.27
N LEU A 248 22.98 18.40 10.31
CA LEU A 248 22.30 18.20 11.59
C LEU A 248 20.78 18.29 11.47
N LEU A 249 20.24 19.22 10.66
CA LEU A 249 18.81 19.31 10.39
C LEU A 249 18.28 18.03 9.77
N ASN A 250 18.98 17.47 8.77
CA ASN A 250 18.63 16.19 8.13
C ASN A 250 18.69 15.02 9.12
N PHE A 251 19.71 14.98 9.99
CA PHE A 251 19.81 13.99 11.06
C PHE A 251 18.61 14.05 12.01
N TYR A 252 18.32 15.21 12.60
CA TYR A 252 17.20 15.36 13.53
C TYR A 252 15.84 15.11 12.85
N ALA A 253 15.71 15.47 11.57
CA ALA A 253 14.52 15.18 10.76
C ALA A 253 14.29 13.67 10.63
N LYS A 254 15.31 12.90 10.22
CA LYS A 254 15.18 11.45 10.09
C LYS A 254 15.00 10.72 11.42
N ALA A 255 15.50 11.31 12.51
CA ALA A 255 15.28 10.81 13.87
C ALA A 255 13.90 11.15 14.44
N GLY A 256 13.06 11.92 13.72
CA GLY A 256 11.73 12.32 14.16
C GLY A 256 11.70 13.44 15.22
N LEU A 257 12.85 14.06 15.52
CA LEU A 257 12.97 15.10 16.54
C LEU A 257 12.80 16.51 15.95
N VAL A 258 11.59 16.79 15.45
CA VAL A 258 11.29 18.07 14.78
C VAL A 258 11.49 19.31 15.66
N HIS A 259 11.34 19.19 16.99
CA HIS A 259 11.58 20.30 17.92
C HIS A 259 13.07 20.69 17.99
N GLU A 260 13.96 19.70 18.01
CA GLU A 260 15.41 19.93 17.99
C GLU A 260 15.83 20.53 16.65
N SER A 261 15.25 20.06 15.53
CA SER A 261 15.45 20.68 14.21
C SER A 261 15.07 22.16 14.21
N ARG A 262 13.95 22.54 14.85
CA ARG A 262 13.50 23.95 14.92
C ARG A 262 14.36 24.81 15.84
N SER A 263 14.82 24.25 16.96
CA SER A 263 15.76 24.92 17.86
C SER A 263 17.08 25.23 17.13
N LEU A 264 17.65 24.22 16.46
CA LEU A 264 18.86 24.36 15.66
C LEU A 264 18.66 25.39 14.55
N PHE A 265 17.58 25.29 13.78
CA PHE A 265 17.25 26.25 12.73
C PHE A 265 17.20 27.69 13.26
N SER A 266 16.56 27.90 14.41
CA SER A 266 16.44 29.23 15.02
C SER A 266 17.81 29.80 15.41
N SER A 267 18.73 28.95 15.89
CA SER A 267 20.09 29.34 16.30
C SER A 267 21.02 29.70 15.13
N MET A 268 20.70 29.30 13.89
CA MET A 268 21.55 29.58 12.72
C MET A 268 21.52 31.06 12.34
N LYS A 269 22.71 31.69 12.30
CA LYS A 269 22.87 33.12 11.97
C LYS A 269 22.52 33.46 10.52
N VAL A 270 22.84 32.57 9.58
CA VAL A 270 22.56 32.75 8.16
C VAL A 270 21.74 31.57 7.67
N LYS A 271 20.53 31.86 7.18
CA LYS A 271 19.60 30.87 6.64
C LYS A 271 19.49 31.11 5.14
N ASN A 272 19.90 30.13 4.34
CA ASN A 272 19.76 30.20 2.90
C ASN A 272 18.57 29.33 2.43
N VAL A 273 18.31 29.33 1.12
CA VAL A 273 17.21 28.55 0.52
C VAL A 273 17.29 27.07 0.88
N VAL A 274 18.50 26.51 1.00
CA VAL A 274 18.72 25.09 1.36
C VAL A 274 18.32 24.83 2.80
N THR A 275 18.70 25.70 3.74
CA THR A 275 18.33 25.61 5.16
C THR A 275 16.82 25.68 5.37
N TRP A 276 16.15 26.63 4.68
CA TRP A 276 14.69 26.74 4.69
C TRP A 276 14.01 25.51 4.07
N SER A 277 14.53 25.01 2.96
CA SER A 277 13.97 23.81 2.33
C SER A 277 14.13 22.56 3.20
N ALA A 278 15.26 22.43 3.90
CA ALA A 278 15.53 21.31 4.79
C ALA A 278 14.58 21.28 5.99
N ILE A 279 14.32 22.43 6.64
CA ILE A 279 13.38 22.47 7.77
C ILE A 279 11.94 22.21 7.32
N VAL A 280 11.52 22.74 6.16
CA VAL A 280 10.19 22.45 5.59
C VAL A 280 10.04 20.96 5.28
N ALA A 281 11.05 20.34 4.67
CA ALA A 281 11.07 18.91 4.38
C ALA A 281 11.01 18.07 5.66
N ALA A 282 11.76 18.44 6.69
CA ALA A 282 11.80 17.75 7.98
C ALA A 282 10.41 17.67 8.63
N TYR A 283 9.69 18.79 8.68
CA TYR A 283 8.33 18.82 9.22
C TYR A 283 7.34 18.07 8.34
N ALA A 284 7.44 18.20 7.01
CA ALA A 284 6.55 17.53 6.07
C ALA A 284 6.67 15.99 6.12
N GLN A 285 7.89 15.46 6.21
CA GLN A 285 8.16 14.01 6.24
C GLN A 285 7.74 13.35 7.55
N ASN A 286 7.77 14.09 8.67
CA ASN A 286 7.36 13.59 9.99
C ASN A 286 5.86 13.79 10.30
N GLY A 287 5.02 14.07 9.30
CA GLY A 287 3.57 14.20 9.49
C GLY A 287 3.12 15.56 10.06
N HIS A 288 4.03 16.48 10.34
CA HIS A 288 3.72 17.81 10.88
C HIS A 288 3.47 18.82 9.75
N HIS A 289 2.34 18.63 9.04
CA HIS A 289 2.04 19.36 7.80
C HIS A 289 1.71 20.85 8.02
N GLU A 290 0.95 21.21 9.06
CA GLU A 290 0.60 22.61 9.32
C GLU A 290 1.84 23.46 9.65
N PRO A 291 2.75 23.03 10.55
CA PRO A 291 4.01 23.74 10.77
C PRO A 291 4.89 23.84 9.52
N ALA A 292 4.89 22.84 8.63
CA ALA A 292 5.65 22.90 7.38
C ALA A 292 5.17 24.04 6.47
N VAL A 293 3.85 24.26 6.39
CA VAL A 293 3.26 25.37 5.63
C VAL A 293 3.54 26.71 6.29
N GLU A 294 3.57 26.78 7.62
CA GLU A 294 3.91 28.01 8.34
C GLU A 294 5.38 28.40 8.13
N LEU A 295 6.30 27.43 8.19
CA LEU A 295 7.71 27.63 7.84
C LEU A 295 7.89 28.17 6.42
N PHE A 296 7.07 27.72 5.48
CA PHE A 296 7.08 28.27 4.13
C PHE A 296 6.60 29.73 4.07
N ARG A 297 5.62 30.11 4.88
CA ARG A 297 5.21 31.53 4.99
C ARG A 297 6.31 32.37 5.60
N GLU A 298 6.95 31.90 6.66
CA GLU A 298 8.12 32.58 7.26
C GLU A 298 9.24 32.76 6.23
N MET A 299 9.54 31.73 5.43
CA MET A 299 10.52 31.80 4.34
C MET A 299 10.21 32.92 3.33
N LEU A 300 8.94 33.05 2.93
CA LEU A 300 8.49 34.10 2.01
C LEU A 300 8.56 35.50 2.65
N LEU A 301 8.23 35.61 3.94
CA LEU A 301 8.31 36.88 4.69
C LEU A 301 9.76 37.35 4.87
N ASP A 302 10.70 36.42 5.04
CA ASP A 302 12.14 36.69 5.08
C ASP A 302 12.74 37.00 3.70
N GLY A 303 11.91 37.04 2.63
CA GLY A 303 12.33 37.39 1.28
C GLY A 303 13.15 36.30 0.58
N VAL A 304 13.14 35.07 1.10
CA VAL A 304 13.89 33.95 0.53
C VAL A 304 13.03 33.22 -0.50
N ALA A 305 13.46 33.23 -1.77
CA ALA A 305 12.72 32.59 -2.85
C ALA A 305 12.72 31.04 -2.71
N PRO A 306 11.55 30.38 -2.70
CA PRO A 306 11.45 28.92 -2.67
C PRO A 306 12.04 28.26 -3.92
N ASN A 307 12.63 27.06 -3.74
CA ASN A 307 13.13 26.26 -4.85
C ASN A 307 12.25 25.02 -5.09
N LYS A 308 12.65 24.22 -6.09
CA LYS A 308 11.95 22.97 -6.47
C LYS A 308 11.79 22.01 -5.29
N VAL A 309 12.82 21.87 -4.45
CA VAL A 309 12.80 20.99 -3.28
C VAL A 309 11.77 21.48 -2.26
N THR A 310 11.70 22.79 -1.99
CA THR A 310 10.70 23.40 -1.10
C THR A 310 9.29 23.04 -1.55
N PHE A 311 8.98 23.24 -2.83
CA PHE A 311 7.65 22.97 -3.38
C PHE A 311 7.29 21.49 -3.35
N VAL A 312 8.21 20.58 -3.70
CA VAL A 312 7.97 19.13 -3.63
C VAL A 312 7.65 18.70 -2.19
N SER A 313 8.40 19.18 -1.19
CA SER A 313 8.14 18.88 0.22
C SER A 313 6.78 19.41 0.70
N LEU A 314 6.38 20.60 0.25
CA LEU A 314 5.06 21.16 0.60
C LEU A 314 3.91 20.42 -0.07
N LEU A 315 4.06 20.05 -1.34
CA LEU A 315 3.05 19.26 -2.05
C LEU A 315 2.89 17.87 -1.42
N PHE A 316 3.98 17.27 -0.94
CA PHE A 316 3.92 16.04 -0.15
C PHE A 316 3.08 16.23 1.12
N SER A 317 3.27 17.34 1.86
CA SER A 317 2.46 17.65 3.05
C SER A 317 0.97 17.88 2.75
N CYS A 318 0.65 18.33 1.53
CA CYS A 318 -0.73 18.52 1.07
C CYS A 318 -1.35 17.26 0.44
N SER A 319 -0.64 16.13 0.46
CA SER A 319 -1.08 14.88 -0.17
C SER A 319 -1.68 13.86 0.81
N HIS A 320 -1.86 14.25 2.08
CA HIS A 320 -2.33 13.35 3.14
C HIS A 320 -3.87 13.37 3.27
N ALA A 321 -4.45 12.21 3.57
CA ALA A 321 -5.84 11.98 4.00
C ALA A 321 -7.01 12.42 3.08
N GLY A 322 -6.77 12.97 1.88
CA GLY A 322 -7.85 13.29 0.92
C GLY A 322 -8.90 14.27 1.45
N LEU A 323 -8.57 15.04 2.49
CA LEU A 323 -9.48 15.99 3.11
C LEU A 323 -9.62 17.24 2.25
N ILE A 324 -10.80 17.86 2.28
CA ILE A 324 -11.11 19.10 1.53
C ILE A 324 -10.11 20.23 1.84
N LYS A 325 -9.60 20.28 3.09
CA LYS A 325 -8.62 21.29 3.53
C LYS A 325 -7.28 21.14 2.82
N ASP A 326 -6.85 19.92 2.51
CA ASP A 326 -5.56 19.64 1.89
C ASP A 326 -5.57 20.00 0.40
N LEU A 327 -6.69 19.74 -0.29
CA LEU A 327 -6.89 20.21 -1.67
C LEU A 327 -6.85 21.74 -1.77
N ALA A 328 -7.49 22.46 -0.84
CA ALA A 328 -7.48 23.92 -0.83
C ALA A 328 -6.07 24.50 -0.60
N ARG A 329 -5.27 23.87 0.28
CA ARG A 329 -3.86 24.24 0.49
C ARG A 329 -3.02 23.94 -0.75
N GLY A 330 -3.18 22.75 -1.33
CA GLY A 330 -2.48 22.33 -2.54
C GLY A 330 -2.71 23.30 -3.72
N ARG A 331 -3.95 23.76 -3.93
CA ARG A 331 -4.27 24.77 -4.96
C ARG A 331 -3.60 26.13 -4.70
N LYS A 332 -3.46 26.56 -3.44
CA LYS A 332 -2.73 27.79 -3.11
C LYS A 332 -1.24 27.67 -3.41
N ILE A 333 -0.63 26.53 -3.07
CA ILE A 333 0.78 26.26 -3.38
C ILE A 333 0.98 26.16 -4.89
N HIS A 334 0.07 25.51 -5.62
CA HIS A 334 0.10 25.45 -7.08
C HIS A 334 0.05 26.86 -7.70
N ALA A 335 -0.82 27.75 -7.22
CA ALA A 335 -0.85 29.14 -7.68
C ALA A 335 0.47 29.88 -7.41
N GLU A 336 1.19 29.56 -6.33
CA GLU A 336 2.49 30.15 -6.03
C GLU A 336 3.61 29.57 -6.91
N ILE A 337 3.55 28.28 -7.25
CA ILE A 337 4.45 27.63 -8.22
C ILE A 337 4.34 28.31 -9.58
N LEU A 338 3.12 28.63 -10.04
CA LEU A 338 2.89 29.32 -11.32
C LEU A 338 3.49 30.73 -11.38
N LYS A 339 3.68 31.39 -10.22
CA LYS A 339 4.36 32.69 -10.14
C LYS A 339 5.88 32.57 -10.11
N SER A 340 6.42 31.41 -9.75
CA SER A 340 7.86 31.18 -9.62
C SER A 340 8.48 30.77 -10.96
N THR A 341 9.34 31.62 -11.52
CA THR A 341 10.05 31.32 -12.78
C THR A 341 10.98 30.11 -12.70
N ALA A 342 11.44 29.74 -11.50
CA ALA A 342 12.34 28.61 -11.29
C ALA A 342 11.62 27.25 -11.15
N ALA A 343 10.32 27.27 -10.82
CA ALA A 343 9.51 26.07 -10.59
C ALA A 343 8.41 25.89 -11.64
N ALA A 344 7.95 26.97 -12.27
CA ALA A 344 6.98 26.92 -13.37
C ALA A 344 7.56 26.14 -14.56
N GLY A 345 6.84 25.11 -15.01
CA GLY A 345 7.25 24.24 -16.11
C GLY A 345 8.27 23.15 -15.77
N ASP A 346 8.71 23.04 -14.51
CA ASP A 346 9.61 21.96 -14.10
C ASP A 346 8.88 20.61 -14.00
N VAL A 347 9.41 19.59 -14.67
CA VAL A 347 8.79 18.25 -14.75
C VAL A 347 8.66 17.58 -13.37
N VAL A 348 9.61 17.82 -12.45
CA VAL A 348 9.61 17.19 -11.11
C VAL A 348 8.53 17.83 -10.23
N VAL A 349 8.44 19.16 -10.25
CA VAL A 349 7.40 19.91 -9.52
C VAL A 349 6.01 19.58 -10.08
N ALA A 350 5.85 19.55 -11.41
CA ALA A 350 4.59 19.17 -12.06
C ALA A 350 4.20 17.71 -11.75
N THR A 351 5.15 16.78 -11.69
CA THR A 351 4.89 15.38 -11.28
C THR A 351 4.44 15.31 -9.81
N ALA A 352 5.02 16.12 -8.92
CA ALA A 352 4.58 16.22 -7.52
C ALA A 352 3.16 16.81 -7.39
N LEU A 353 2.80 17.78 -8.25
CA LEU A 353 1.45 18.34 -8.33
C LEU A 353 0.42 17.27 -8.76
N VAL A 354 0.73 16.47 -9.79
CA VAL A 354 -0.12 15.35 -10.23
C VAL A 354 -0.40 14.40 -9.07
N ASN A 355 0.64 13.98 -8.34
CA ASN A 355 0.50 13.10 -7.18
C ASN A 355 -0.32 13.73 -6.04
N MET A 356 -0.12 15.03 -5.75
CA MET A 356 -0.87 15.76 -4.73
C MET A 356 -2.36 15.81 -5.08
N TYR A 357 -2.69 16.24 -6.30
CA TYR A 357 -4.08 16.29 -6.77
C TYR A 357 -4.73 14.90 -6.82
N GLY A 358 -3.98 13.89 -7.27
CA GLY A 358 -4.45 12.51 -7.32
C GLY A 358 -4.81 11.95 -5.95
N ARG A 359 -3.97 12.16 -4.93
CA ARG A 359 -4.27 11.76 -3.55
C ARG A 359 -5.38 12.57 -2.90
N CYS A 360 -5.61 13.80 -3.35
CA CYS A 360 -6.73 14.63 -2.93
C CYS A 360 -8.05 14.31 -3.63
N GLY A 361 -8.09 13.31 -4.53
CA GLY A 361 -9.29 12.93 -5.26
C GLY A 361 -9.59 13.77 -6.51
N SER A 362 -8.78 14.79 -6.81
CA SER A 362 -9.00 15.71 -7.94
C SER A 362 -8.25 15.25 -9.20
N VAL A 363 -8.77 14.18 -9.82
CA VAL A 363 -8.18 13.61 -11.05
C VAL A 363 -8.21 14.61 -12.23
N SER A 364 -9.20 15.51 -12.28
CA SER A 364 -9.29 16.54 -13.32
C SER A 364 -8.12 17.52 -13.25
N ASP A 365 -7.84 18.06 -12.06
CA ASP A 365 -6.76 19.01 -11.86
C ASP A 365 -5.40 18.32 -12.13
N ALA A 366 -5.24 17.06 -11.68
CA ALA A 366 -4.06 16.27 -12.00
C ALA A 366 -3.85 16.11 -13.52
N LYS A 367 -4.92 15.82 -14.27
CA LYS A 367 -4.86 15.69 -15.73
C LYS A 367 -4.51 17.02 -16.42
N THR A 368 -5.05 18.15 -15.95
CA THR A 368 -4.70 19.47 -16.49
C THR A 368 -3.21 19.78 -16.33
N VAL A 369 -2.65 19.55 -15.14
CA VAL A 369 -1.21 19.75 -14.90
C VAL A 369 -0.38 18.85 -15.79
N PHE A 370 -0.78 17.58 -15.95
CA PHE A 370 -0.08 16.63 -16.83
C PHE A 370 -0.10 17.06 -18.30
N ASP A 371 -1.23 17.59 -18.77
CA ASP A 371 -1.41 18.02 -20.15
C ASP A 371 -0.59 19.28 -20.48
N GLU A 372 -0.40 20.16 -19.50
CA GLU A 372 0.43 21.37 -19.62
C GLU A 372 1.95 21.10 -19.59
N MET A 373 2.39 19.88 -19.25
CA MET A 373 3.81 19.51 -19.24
C MET A 373 4.39 19.51 -20.66
N GLN A 374 5.43 20.33 -20.91
CA GLN A 374 6.14 20.37 -22.19
C GLN A 374 6.99 19.13 -22.45
N HIS A 375 7.61 18.59 -21.39
CA HIS A 375 8.42 17.38 -21.45
C HIS A 375 7.90 16.39 -20.40
N ARG A 376 7.53 15.19 -20.86
CA ARG A 376 7.00 14.12 -20.01
C ARG A 376 8.01 12.98 -19.95
N ASN A 377 8.40 12.61 -18.75
CA ASN A 377 9.27 11.47 -18.50
C ASN A 377 8.46 10.29 -17.93
N ILE A 378 9.09 9.12 -17.80
CA ILE A 378 8.45 7.91 -17.26
C ILE A 378 7.80 8.15 -15.88
N THR A 379 8.43 8.97 -15.02
CA THR A 379 7.90 9.28 -13.69
C THR A 379 6.59 10.07 -13.74
N SER A 380 6.46 11.02 -14.69
CA SER A 380 5.22 11.79 -14.87
C SER A 380 4.07 10.91 -15.37
N TRP A 381 4.33 10.01 -16.33
CA TRP A 381 3.34 9.05 -16.81
C TRP A 381 2.90 8.08 -15.70
N ASN A 382 3.84 7.55 -14.93
CA ASN A 382 3.56 6.67 -13.79
C ASN A 382 2.74 7.38 -12.71
N ALA A 383 3.04 8.65 -12.39
CA ALA A 383 2.26 9.44 -11.43
C ALA A 383 0.79 9.58 -11.85
N MET A 384 0.53 9.79 -13.14
CA MET A 384 -0.84 9.88 -13.65
C MET A 384 -1.56 8.52 -13.67
N LEU A 385 -0.86 7.42 -14.03
CA LEU A 385 -1.42 6.07 -13.94
C LEU A 385 -1.80 5.69 -12.51
N VAL A 386 -0.92 5.98 -11.54
CA VAL A 386 -1.19 5.79 -10.11
C VAL A 386 -2.37 6.65 -9.67
N THR A 387 -2.46 7.90 -10.15
CA THR A 387 -3.59 8.79 -9.86
C THR A 387 -4.92 8.20 -10.32
N TYR A 388 -5.00 7.63 -11.52
CA TYR A 388 -6.21 6.95 -11.97
C TYR A 388 -6.51 5.68 -11.16
N SER A 389 -5.49 4.89 -10.82
CA SER A 389 -5.67 3.68 -10.00
C SER A 389 -6.20 3.99 -8.60
N LEU A 390 -5.58 4.95 -7.89
CA LEU A 390 -5.99 5.37 -6.54
C LEU A 390 -7.44 5.86 -6.47
N ASN A 391 -7.93 6.48 -7.56
CA ASN A 391 -9.28 7.02 -7.63
C ASN A 391 -10.30 6.04 -8.23
N GLN A 392 -9.96 4.75 -8.29
CA GLN A 392 -10.81 3.67 -8.81
C GLN A 392 -11.30 3.91 -10.26
N ARG A 393 -10.52 4.64 -11.05
CA ARG A 393 -10.82 4.95 -12.46
C ARG A 393 -10.10 4.01 -13.41
N SER A 394 -10.27 2.71 -13.21
CA SER A 394 -9.51 1.65 -13.89
C SER A 394 -9.58 1.71 -15.42
N LEU A 395 -10.74 2.05 -15.99
CA LEU A 395 -10.90 2.18 -17.44
C LEU A 395 -10.09 3.36 -18.02
N GLU A 396 -10.07 4.49 -17.31
CA GLU A 396 -9.29 5.67 -17.70
C GLU A 396 -7.78 5.37 -17.57
N ALA A 397 -7.36 4.66 -16.52
CA ALA A 397 -5.98 4.20 -16.34
C ALA A 397 -5.48 3.37 -17.53
N LEU A 398 -6.27 2.38 -17.99
CA LEU A 398 -5.88 1.52 -19.11
C LEU A 398 -5.92 2.23 -20.45
N ARG A 399 -6.88 3.16 -20.66
CA ARG A 399 -6.86 4.03 -21.84
C ARG A 399 -5.60 4.89 -21.86
N PHE A 400 -5.26 5.47 -20.72
CA PHE A 400 -4.08 6.30 -20.58
C PHE A 400 -2.77 5.52 -20.74
N PHE A 401 -2.70 4.28 -20.24
CA PHE A 401 -1.59 3.36 -20.51
C PHE A 401 -1.43 3.09 -22.01
N ARG A 402 -2.54 2.89 -22.74
CA ARG A 402 -2.50 2.76 -24.19
C ARG A 402 -2.04 4.04 -24.88
N THR A 403 -2.45 5.21 -24.41
CA THR A 403 -1.96 6.51 -24.90
C THR A 403 -0.45 6.63 -24.70
N MET A 404 0.07 6.27 -23.52
CA MET A 404 1.52 6.25 -23.25
C MET A 404 2.27 5.36 -24.25
N LEU A 405 1.72 4.20 -24.61
CA LEU A 405 2.34 3.28 -25.57
C LEU A 405 2.31 3.78 -27.02
N LEU A 406 1.33 4.61 -27.40
CA LEU A 406 1.16 5.11 -28.76
C LEU A 406 1.81 6.48 -28.98
N GLU A 407 1.78 7.34 -27.96
CA GLU A 407 2.16 8.76 -28.04
C GLU A 407 3.37 9.11 -27.15
N GLY A 408 3.85 8.18 -26.33
CA GLY A 408 5.01 8.40 -25.45
C GLY A 408 6.30 8.47 -26.25
N GLU A 409 6.72 9.69 -26.62
CA GLU A 409 7.94 10.08 -27.36
C GLU A 409 9.22 9.29 -26.99
N GLY A 410 9.33 8.02 -27.39
CA GLY A 410 10.42 7.11 -27.01
C GLY A 410 10.43 6.69 -25.53
N VAL A 411 9.40 6.98 -24.74
CA VAL A 411 9.32 6.63 -23.31
C VAL A 411 8.95 5.15 -23.16
N LYS A 412 9.91 4.33 -22.73
CA LYS A 412 9.67 2.90 -22.49
C LYS A 412 9.00 2.66 -21.13
N PRO A 413 7.93 1.86 -21.06
CA PRO A 413 7.33 1.44 -19.79
C PRO A 413 8.34 0.78 -18.87
N ASP A 414 8.25 1.08 -17.57
CA ASP A 414 9.03 0.42 -16.52
C ASP A 414 8.15 -0.54 -15.70
N ALA A 415 8.73 -1.20 -14.71
CA ALA A 415 8.00 -2.14 -13.84
C ALA A 415 6.80 -1.45 -13.14
N ILE A 416 6.93 -0.19 -12.73
CA ILE A 416 5.88 0.57 -12.04
C ILE A 416 4.71 0.85 -12.99
N THR A 417 4.99 1.15 -14.27
CA THR A 417 3.97 1.33 -15.31
C THR A 417 3.11 0.07 -15.43
N PHE A 418 3.73 -1.10 -15.56
CA PHE A 418 3.02 -2.36 -15.72
C PHE A 418 2.30 -2.83 -14.46
N VAL A 419 2.87 -2.59 -13.26
CA VAL A 419 2.17 -2.83 -11.98
C VAL A 419 0.88 -2.02 -11.91
N SER A 420 0.94 -0.73 -12.27
CA SER A 420 -0.24 0.16 -12.24
C SER A 420 -1.30 -0.27 -13.27
N ALA A 421 -0.87 -0.70 -14.46
CA ALA A 421 -1.77 -1.24 -15.48
C ALA A 421 -2.39 -2.58 -15.08
N ALA A 422 -1.62 -3.49 -14.48
CA ALA A 422 -2.09 -4.78 -14.00
C ALA A 422 -3.10 -4.61 -12.85
N ASP A 423 -2.86 -3.68 -11.92
CA ASP A 423 -3.79 -3.37 -10.82
C ASP A 423 -5.12 -2.81 -11.36
N ALA A 424 -5.05 -1.84 -12.28
CA ALA A 424 -6.24 -1.30 -12.95
C ALA A 424 -7.02 -2.40 -13.70
N CYS A 425 -6.32 -3.28 -14.43
CA CYS A 425 -6.94 -4.38 -15.14
C CYS A 425 -7.59 -5.40 -14.19
N GLY A 426 -6.90 -5.76 -13.11
CA GLY A 426 -7.41 -6.66 -12.08
C GLY A 426 -8.69 -6.13 -11.47
N MET A 427 -8.75 -4.83 -11.11
CA MET A 427 -9.96 -4.22 -10.55
C MET A 427 -11.19 -4.30 -11.46
N MET A 428 -11.01 -4.33 -12.79
CA MET A 428 -12.13 -4.50 -13.73
C MET A 428 -12.53 -5.97 -13.92
N GLY A 429 -11.68 -6.93 -13.54
CA GLY A 429 -11.88 -8.35 -13.80
C GLY A 429 -11.85 -8.72 -15.30
N ASP A 430 -11.23 -7.89 -16.15
CA ASP A 430 -11.17 -8.13 -17.60
C ASP A 430 -10.01 -9.05 -17.98
N LEU A 431 -10.34 -10.32 -18.22
CA LEU A 431 -9.36 -11.34 -18.57
C LEU A 431 -8.67 -11.08 -19.93
N SER A 432 -9.38 -10.53 -20.92
CA SER A 432 -8.80 -10.32 -22.25
C SER A 432 -7.66 -9.31 -22.18
N ARG A 433 -7.87 -8.21 -21.44
CA ARG A 433 -6.83 -7.19 -21.22
C ARG A 433 -5.74 -7.68 -20.29
N ALA A 434 -6.05 -8.51 -19.31
CA ALA A 434 -5.07 -9.10 -18.41
C ALA A 434 -4.04 -9.95 -19.17
N VAL A 435 -4.51 -10.78 -20.10
CA VAL A 435 -3.65 -11.58 -20.99
C VAL A 435 -2.81 -10.70 -21.93
N GLU A 436 -3.39 -9.61 -22.46
CA GLU A 436 -2.64 -8.66 -23.29
C GLU A 436 -1.49 -8.01 -22.49
N ILE A 437 -1.77 -7.52 -21.28
CA ILE A 437 -0.78 -6.89 -20.39
C ILE A 437 0.31 -7.90 -20.03
N HIS A 438 -0.06 -9.13 -19.63
CA HIS A 438 0.92 -10.17 -19.32
C HIS A 438 1.78 -10.54 -20.54
N SER A 439 1.19 -10.68 -21.72
CA SER A 439 1.94 -10.93 -22.97
C SER A 439 2.96 -9.83 -23.26
N ARG A 440 2.59 -8.56 -23.09
CA ARG A 440 3.49 -7.40 -23.27
C ARG A 440 4.61 -7.37 -22.22
N ILE A 441 4.32 -7.76 -20.98
CA ILE A 441 5.34 -7.90 -19.93
C ILE A 441 6.35 -8.96 -20.35
N SER A 442 5.89 -10.14 -20.79
CA SER A 442 6.78 -11.24 -21.22
C SER A 442 7.63 -10.89 -22.44
N GLN A 443 7.16 -9.97 -23.30
CA GLN A 443 7.96 -9.43 -24.41
C GLN A 443 9.04 -8.43 -23.94
N SER A 444 8.76 -7.67 -22.87
CA SER A 444 9.65 -6.62 -22.35
C SER A 444 10.68 -7.15 -21.36
N TRP A 445 10.29 -8.11 -20.53
CA TRP A 445 11.14 -8.86 -19.60
C TRP A 445 10.89 -10.36 -19.78
N PRO A 446 11.89 -11.12 -20.26
CA PRO A 446 11.84 -12.57 -20.22
C PRO A 446 11.63 -13.06 -18.77
N SER A 447 10.98 -14.20 -18.59
CA SER A 447 10.61 -14.78 -17.28
C SER A 447 11.76 -14.88 -16.26
N ASN A 448 13.01 -15.00 -16.73
CA ASN A 448 14.20 -15.04 -15.86
C ASN A 448 14.61 -13.67 -15.27
N GLN A 449 13.97 -12.57 -15.68
CA GLN A 449 14.24 -11.20 -15.23
C GLN A 449 13.01 -10.51 -14.62
N THR A 450 11.88 -11.20 -14.49
CA THR A 450 10.67 -10.62 -13.92
C THR A 450 10.90 -10.29 -12.45
N ASP A 451 10.82 -9.00 -12.12
CA ASP A 451 10.92 -8.52 -10.75
C ASP A 451 9.79 -9.09 -9.89
N VAL A 452 10.08 -9.35 -8.61
CA VAL A 452 9.17 -9.91 -7.62
C VAL A 452 7.94 -9.02 -7.44
N VAL A 453 8.12 -7.70 -7.55
CA VAL A 453 7.03 -6.70 -7.48
C VAL A 453 6.05 -6.88 -8.64
N LEU A 454 6.55 -7.08 -9.86
CA LEU A 454 5.71 -7.25 -11.04
C LEU A 454 5.00 -8.61 -11.04
N GLY A 455 5.71 -9.68 -10.63
CA GLY A 455 5.10 -11.01 -10.46
C GLY A 455 3.95 -11.01 -9.44
N SER A 456 4.13 -10.33 -8.30
CA SER A 456 3.07 -10.20 -7.28
C SER A 456 1.85 -9.43 -7.82
N ALA A 457 2.07 -8.38 -8.61
CA ALA A 457 0.99 -7.61 -9.25
C ALA A 457 0.22 -8.46 -10.29
N LEU A 458 0.92 -9.29 -11.06
CA LEU A 458 0.30 -10.22 -12.02
C LEU A 458 -0.55 -11.29 -11.32
N ILE A 459 -0.06 -11.87 -10.22
CA ILE A 459 -0.82 -12.81 -9.39
C ILE A 459 -2.13 -12.15 -8.91
N LYS A 460 -2.05 -10.93 -8.38
CA LYS A 460 -3.22 -10.15 -7.94
C LYS A 460 -4.19 -9.87 -9.10
N MET A 461 -3.68 -9.49 -10.27
CA MET A 461 -4.48 -9.23 -11.47
C MET A 461 -5.28 -10.48 -11.88
N TYR A 462 -4.61 -11.63 -12.03
CA TYR A 462 -5.30 -12.88 -12.39
C TYR A 462 -6.24 -13.38 -11.28
N GLY A 463 -5.88 -13.16 -10.01
CA GLY A 463 -6.75 -13.41 -8.87
C GLY A 463 -8.08 -12.66 -8.99
N ASN A 464 -8.03 -11.35 -9.22
CA ASN A 464 -9.24 -10.54 -9.41
C ASN A 464 -10.02 -10.91 -10.70
N CYS A 465 -9.34 -11.38 -11.74
CA CYS A 465 -9.97 -11.92 -12.95
C CYS A 465 -10.53 -13.35 -12.80
N ARG A 466 -10.54 -13.90 -11.58
CA ARG A 466 -11.00 -15.27 -11.27
C ARG A 466 -10.28 -16.40 -12.00
N ARG A 467 -8.99 -16.21 -12.30
CA ARG A 467 -8.14 -17.17 -13.04
C ARG A 467 -6.96 -17.63 -12.19
N LEU A 468 -7.27 -18.39 -11.13
CA LEU A 468 -6.27 -18.91 -10.18
C LEU A 468 -5.18 -19.78 -10.83
N ALA A 469 -5.50 -20.53 -11.89
CA ALA A 469 -4.52 -21.35 -12.59
C ALA A 469 -3.42 -20.50 -13.26
N ASP A 470 -3.80 -19.39 -13.89
CA ASP A 470 -2.84 -18.48 -14.53
C ASP A 470 -2.03 -17.73 -13.47
N ALA A 471 -2.65 -17.38 -12.32
CA ALA A 471 -1.95 -16.80 -11.17
C ALA A 471 -0.91 -17.76 -10.57
N ALA A 472 -1.26 -19.05 -10.42
CA ALA A 472 -0.33 -20.09 -9.95
C ALA A 472 0.83 -20.27 -10.93
N GLN A 473 0.55 -20.28 -12.24
CA GLN A 473 1.58 -20.37 -13.27
C GLN A 473 2.57 -19.19 -13.20
N VAL A 474 2.09 -17.97 -12.94
CA VAL A 474 2.98 -16.82 -12.73
C VAL A 474 3.90 -17.08 -11.54
N LEU A 475 3.36 -17.52 -10.40
CA LEU A 475 4.16 -17.80 -9.20
C LEU A 475 5.23 -18.87 -9.43
N ASP A 476 4.89 -19.95 -10.14
CA ASP A 476 5.80 -21.04 -10.47
C ASP A 476 6.93 -20.61 -11.42
N GLN A 477 6.69 -19.60 -12.26
CA GLN A 477 7.67 -19.07 -13.22
C GLN A 477 8.58 -17.98 -12.63
N MET A 478 8.36 -17.53 -11.39
CA MET A 478 9.17 -16.49 -10.77
C MET A 478 10.57 -17.00 -10.39
N PRO A 479 11.67 -16.35 -10.81
CA PRO A 479 13.03 -16.79 -10.51
C PRO A 479 13.40 -16.64 -9.03
N ARG A 480 12.73 -15.71 -8.34
CA ARG A 480 12.80 -15.53 -6.88
C ARG A 480 11.39 -15.29 -6.36
N THR A 481 10.97 -16.07 -5.38
CA THR A 481 9.72 -15.84 -4.64
C THR A 481 10.05 -15.23 -3.27
N ASN A 482 9.13 -14.42 -2.75
CA ASN A 482 9.22 -13.87 -1.40
C ASN A 482 7.87 -14.01 -0.70
N VAL A 483 7.80 -13.57 0.57
CA VAL A 483 6.56 -13.59 1.36
C VAL A 483 5.41 -12.88 0.64
N ILE A 484 5.68 -11.76 -0.05
CA ILE A 484 4.66 -10.95 -0.74
C ILE A 484 4.04 -11.72 -1.91
N SER A 485 4.83 -12.42 -2.74
CA SER A 485 4.31 -13.19 -3.88
C SER A 485 3.42 -14.36 -3.43
N TRP A 486 3.83 -15.07 -2.37
CA TRP A 486 3.02 -16.14 -1.77
C TRP A 486 1.73 -15.59 -1.11
N THR A 487 1.84 -14.50 -0.34
CA THR A 487 0.69 -13.85 0.29
C THR A 487 -0.32 -13.37 -0.76
N SER A 488 0.16 -12.83 -1.89
CA SER A 488 -0.70 -12.41 -3.01
C SER A 488 -1.48 -13.57 -3.62
N MET A 489 -0.86 -14.75 -3.73
CA MET A 489 -1.54 -15.96 -4.23
C MET A 489 -2.57 -16.49 -3.23
N ILE A 490 -2.25 -16.48 -1.93
CA ILE A 490 -3.19 -16.90 -0.88
C ILE A 490 -4.40 -15.96 -0.82
N LEU A 491 -4.18 -14.64 -0.91
CA LEU A 491 -5.25 -13.64 -1.02
C LEU A 491 -6.09 -13.83 -2.29
N ALA A 492 -5.46 -14.16 -3.43
CA ALA A 492 -6.18 -14.46 -4.66
C ALA A 492 -7.11 -15.68 -4.48
N CYS A 493 -6.66 -16.73 -3.77
CA CYS A 493 -7.51 -17.87 -3.43
C CYS A 493 -8.69 -17.48 -2.54
N GLU A 494 -8.47 -16.65 -1.51
CA GLU A 494 -9.53 -16.15 -0.64
C GLU A 494 -10.59 -15.36 -1.42
N GLN A 495 -10.17 -14.44 -2.29
CA GLN A 495 -11.07 -13.63 -3.13
C GLN A 495 -11.93 -14.48 -4.09
N ASN A 496 -11.45 -15.65 -4.46
CA ASN A 496 -12.16 -16.61 -5.32
C ASN A 496 -12.93 -17.66 -4.53
N GLU A 497 -13.02 -17.51 -3.20
CA GLU A 497 -13.71 -18.42 -2.27
C GLU A 497 -13.17 -19.86 -2.28
N ASP A 498 -11.96 -20.08 -2.81
CA ASP A 498 -11.28 -21.38 -2.82
C ASP A 498 -10.38 -21.52 -1.57
N ASN A 499 -11.05 -21.77 -0.44
CA ASN A 499 -10.41 -21.91 0.87
C ASN A 499 -9.40 -23.08 0.93
N GLU A 500 -9.63 -24.16 0.18
CA GLU A 500 -8.73 -25.32 0.12
C GLU A 500 -7.45 -24.99 -0.68
N ALA A 501 -7.56 -24.28 -1.81
CA ALA A 501 -6.39 -23.79 -2.53
C ALA A 501 -5.52 -22.86 -1.66
N ALA A 502 -6.15 -21.95 -0.89
CA ALA A 502 -5.42 -21.06 0.02
C ALA A 502 -4.54 -21.85 1.01
N ILE A 503 -5.10 -22.90 1.62
CA ILE A 503 -4.36 -23.77 2.56
C ILE A 503 -3.25 -24.56 1.85
N ARG A 504 -3.49 -25.05 0.63
CA ARG A 504 -2.44 -25.75 -0.16
C ARG A 504 -1.27 -24.82 -0.50
N VAL A 505 -1.56 -23.61 -0.95
CA VAL A 505 -0.54 -22.60 -1.28
C VAL A 505 0.24 -22.20 -0.03
N TYR A 506 -0.41 -22.05 1.12
CA TYR A 506 0.26 -21.80 2.40
C TYR A 506 1.25 -22.93 2.77
N ARG A 507 0.86 -24.20 2.62
CA ARG A 507 1.78 -25.32 2.83
C ARG A 507 2.97 -25.29 1.87
N ALA A 508 2.73 -24.95 0.59
CA ALA A 508 3.80 -24.79 -0.38
C ALA A 508 4.76 -23.66 -0.01
N MET A 509 4.25 -22.53 0.47
CA MET A 509 5.06 -21.41 0.99
C MET A 509 5.98 -21.86 2.14
N GLN A 510 5.45 -22.64 3.08
CA GLN A 510 6.24 -23.19 4.20
C GLN A 510 7.33 -24.15 3.73
N LEU A 511 7.04 -25.01 2.75
CA LEU A 511 8.02 -25.93 2.16
C LEU A 511 9.17 -25.20 1.46
N HIS A 512 8.91 -24.00 0.92
CA HIS A 512 9.95 -23.14 0.33
C HIS A 512 10.73 -22.32 1.38
N GLY A 513 10.48 -22.54 2.68
CA GLY A 513 11.22 -21.91 3.78
C GLY A 513 10.80 -20.46 4.06
N HIS A 514 9.69 -19.99 3.49
CA HIS A 514 9.20 -18.62 3.73
C HIS A 514 8.37 -18.57 5.01
N LYS A 515 8.64 -17.57 5.86
CA LYS A 515 7.86 -17.32 7.07
C LYS A 515 6.59 -16.52 6.72
N PRO A 516 5.41 -16.92 7.20
CA PRO A 516 4.17 -16.18 6.95
C PRO A 516 4.17 -14.85 7.67
N ASP A 517 3.49 -13.86 7.08
CA ASP A 517 3.18 -12.59 7.73
C ASP A 517 1.79 -12.64 8.40
N PRO A 518 1.40 -11.62 9.19
CA PRO A 518 0.09 -11.60 9.85
C PRO A 518 -1.09 -11.72 8.88
N VAL A 519 -0.98 -11.15 7.67
CA VAL A 519 -2.02 -11.21 6.63
C VAL A 519 -2.19 -12.65 6.15
N THR A 520 -1.09 -13.34 5.86
CA THR A 520 -1.08 -14.77 5.51
C THR A 520 -1.74 -15.61 6.60
N MET A 521 -1.42 -15.37 7.86
CA MET A 521 -2.03 -16.13 8.96
C MET A 521 -3.54 -15.89 9.05
N VAL A 522 -3.99 -14.65 8.96
CA VAL A 522 -5.43 -14.29 9.00
C VAL A 522 -6.21 -14.96 7.88
N THR A 523 -5.69 -14.92 6.65
CA THR A 523 -6.36 -15.49 5.48
C THR A 523 -6.50 -17.02 5.59
N VAL A 524 -5.46 -17.71 6.08
CA VAL A 524 -5.47 -19.17 6.24
C VAL A 524 -6.33 -19.62 7.43
N ILE A 525 -6.34 -18.85 8.54
CA ILE A 525 -7.25 -19.07 9.67
C ILE A 525 -8.70 -18.89 9.23
N LYS A 526 -9.00 -17.84 8.46
CA LYS A 526 -10.33 -17.59 7.91
C LYS A 526 -10.74 -18.67 6.90
N ALA A 527 -9.82 -19.17 6.08
CA ALA A 527 -10.07 -20.30 5.19
C ALA A 527 -10.46 -21.57 5.98
N ALA A 528 -9.78 -21.85 7.10
CA ALA A 528 -10.15 -22.96 7.98
C ALA A 528 -11.52 -22.73 8.64
N ALA A 529 -11.83 -21.49 9.05
CA ALA A 529 -13.13 -21.13 9.62
C ALA A 529 -14.28 -21.34 8.63
N ASN A 530 -14.10 -20.92 7.37
CA ASN A 530 -15.09 -21.09 6.29
C ASN A 530 -15.31 -22.57 5.92
N LEU A 531 -14.28 -23.41 6.08
CA LEU A 531 -14.39 -24.86 5.87
C LEU A 531 -14.94 -25.60 7.10
N HIS A 532 -15.16 -24.90 8.22
CA HIS A 532 -15.47 -25.48 9.53
C HIS A 532 -14.46 -26.58 9.95
N ASP A 533 -13.19 -26.46 9.53
CA ASP A 533 -12.12 -27.41 9.86
C ASP A 533 -11.36 -26.94 11.11
N LEU A 534 -11.94 -27.25 12.27
CA LEU A 534 -11.36 -26.90 13.57
C LEU A 534 -9.97 -27.50 13.78
N LYS A 535 -9.68 -28.68 13.22
CA LYS A 535 -8.39 -29.35 13.40
C LYS A 535 -7.27 -28.54 12.78
N ARG A 536 -7.42 -28.13 11.52
CA ARG A 536 -6.45 -27.25 10.86
C ARG A 536 -6.41 -25.87 11.51
N GLY A 537 -7.56 -25.38 11.98
CA GLY A 537 -7.63 -24.14 12.75
C GLY A 537 -6.74 -24.14 13.99
N ILE A 538 -6.75 -25.21 14.78
CA ILE A 538 -5.89 -25.39 15.96
C ILE A 538 -4.40 -25.46 15.54
N GLU A 539 -4.08 -26.14 14.45
CA GLU A 539 -2.71 -26.16 13.91
C GLU A 539 -2.22 -24.75 13.53
N PHE A 540 -3.07 -23.94 12.88
CA PHE A 540 -2.74 -22.56 12.52
C PHE A 540 -2.63 -21.65 13.74
N HIS A 541 -3.44 -21.86 14.78
CA HIS A 541 -3.29 -21.14 16.04
C HIS A 541 -1.93 -21.43 16.69
N ALA A 542 -1.53 -22.70 16.80
CA ALA A 542 -0.22 -23.07 17.35
C ALA A 542 0.94 -22.47 16.52
N GLN A 543 0.81 -22.46 15.18
CA GLN A 543 1.79 -21.83 14.30
C GLN A 543 1.83 -20.30 14.48
N ALA A 544 0.68 -19.63 14.62
CA ALA A 544 0.63 -18.19 14.89
C ALA A 544 1.39 -17.83 16.17
N ALA A 545 1.21 -18.61 17.23
CA ALA A 545 1.95 -18.45 18.48
C ALA A 545 3.46 -18.67 18.29
N ALA A 546 3.86 -19.72 17.56
CA ALA A 546 5.26 -20.03 17.28
C ALA A 546 5.99 -18.94 16.46
N PHE A 547 5.28 -18.25 15.56
CA PHE A 547 5.83 -17.13 14.78
C PHE A 547 5.83 -15.79 15.53
N GLY A 548 5.35 -15.75 16.78
CA GLY A 548 5.31 -14.53 17.58
C GLY A 548 4.12 -13.62 17.29
N PHE A 549 3.05 -14.15 16.68
CA PHE A 549 1.82 -13.39 16.41
C PHE A 549 0.81 -13.43 17.55
N ALA A 550 1.20 -13.91 18.74
CA ALA A 550 0.34 -13.95 19.93
C ALA A 550 -0.14 -12.56 20.38
N THR A 551 0.64 -11.51 20.09
CA THR A 551 0.30 -10.11 20.39
C THR A 551 -0.40 -9.39 19.23
N SER A 552 -0.60 -10.07 18.09
CA SER A 552 -1.21 -9.47 16.90
C SER A 552 -2.73 -9.46 17.01
N THR A 553 -3.31 -8.26 17.05
CA THR A 553 -4.76 -8.04 17.16
C THR A 553 -5.53 -8.65 16.00
N VAL A 554 -5.03 -8.47 14.77
CA VAL A 554 -5.69 -8.94 13.56
C VAL A 554 -5.74 -10.47 13.52
N VAL A 555 -4.64 -11.14 13.93
CA VAL A 555 -4.58 -12.61 14.02
C VAL A 555 -5.48 -13.11 15.14
N GLY A 556 -5.45 -12.47 16.30
CA GLY A 556 -6.34 -12.79 17.42
C GLY A 556 -7.82 -12.66 17.06
N ASN A 557 -8.22 -11.61 16.36
CA ASN A 557 -9.59 -11.41 15.88
C ASN A 557 -10.04 -12.51 14.92
N ALA A 558 -9.14 -12.99 14.04
CA ALA A 558 -9.40 -14.11 13.15
C ALA A 558 -9.56 -15.44 13.92
N LEU A 559 -8.76 -15.66 14.97
CA LEU A 559 -8.85 -16.85 15.83
C LEU A 559 -10.14 -16.88 16.66
N VAL A 560 -10.56 -15.75 17.23
CA VAL A 560 -11.86 -15.64 17.92
C VAL A 560 -13.00 -16.00 16.96
N THR A 561 -12.92 -15.53 15.72
CA THR A 561 -13.90 -15.85 14.67
C THR A 561 -13.89 -17.34 14.33
N LEU A 562 -12.71 -17.94 14.10
CA LEU A 562 -12.53 -19.37 13.80
C LEU A 562 -13.17 -20.26 14.88
N TYR A 563 -12.84 -20.01 16.15
CA TYR A 563 -13.40 -20.79 17.26
C TYR A 563 -14.90 -20.55 17.43
N GLY A 564 -15.37 -19.31 17.25
CA GLY A 564 -16.77 -18.95 17.25
C GLY A 564 -17.60 -19.69 16.19
N THR A 565 -17.13 -19.72 14.94
CA THR A 565 -17.82 -20.42 13.83
C THR A 565 -17.75 -21.94 13.95
N SER A 566 -16.78 -22.46 14.71
CA SER A 566 -16.60 -23.89 14.96
C SER A 566 -17.33 -24.39 16.22
N GLY A 567 -17.94 -23.48 16.99
CA GLY A 567 -18.68 -23.80 18.22
C GLY A 567 -17.83 -23.97 19.49
N ASP A 568 -16.49 -23.87 19.40
CA ASP A 568 -15.60 -23.92 20.58
C ASP A 568 -15.49 -22.54 21.23
N LEU A 569 -16.56 -22.14 21.91
CA LEU A 569 -16.67 -20.83 22.55
C LEU A 569 -15.68 -20.63 23.71
N GLN A 570 -15.23 -21.72 24.34
CA GLN A 570 -14.26 -21.64 25.43
C GLN A 570 -12.89 -21.22 24.89
N ALA A 571 -12.45 -21.81 23.78
CA ALA A 571 -11.22 -21.39 23.11
C ALA A 571 -11.33 -19.95 22.59
N ALA A 572 -12.47 -19.57 22.01
CA ALA A 572 -12.72 -18.18 21.58
C ALA A 572 -12.60 -17.19 22.75
N GLU A 573 -13.20 -17.50 23.90
CA GLU A 573 -13.15 -16.64 25.09
C GLU A 573 -11.74 -16.56 25.69
N ASN A 574 -10.95 -17.64 25.63
CA ASN A 574 -9.57 -17.65 26.10
C ASN A 574 -8.68 -16.71 25.27
N VAL A 575 -8.74 -16.81 23.94
CA VAL A 575 -8.01 -15.89 23.03
C VAL A 575 -8.45 -14.45 23.25
N PHE A 576 -9.76 -14.22 23.40
CA PHE A 576 -10.30 -12.90 23.69
C PHE A 576 -9.76 -12.32 25.02
N LYS A 577 -9.67 -13.13 26.08
CA LYS A 577 -9.09 -12.72 27.37
C LYS A 577 -7.60 -12.43 27.28
N GLU A 578 -6.84 -13.20 26.51
CA GLU A 578 -5.41 -12.97 26.30
C GLU A 578 -5.16 -11.61 25.63
N LEU A 579 -5.95 -11.27 24.61
CA LEU A 579 -5.87 -9.96 23.94
C LEU A 579 -6.17 -8.80 24.90
N LEU A 580 -7.16 -8.96 25.78
CA LEU A 580 -7.50 -7.97 26.81
C LEU A 580 -6.39 -7.80 27.87
N GLN A 581 -5.77 -8.91 28.30
CA GLN A 581 -4.69 -8.87 29.29
C GLN A 581 -3.45 -8.15 28.76
N GLN A 582 -3.21 -8.22 27.45
CA GLN A 582 -2.09 -7.56 26.80
C GLN A 582 -2.39 -6.11 26.40
N SER A 583 -3.60 -5.60 26.65
CA SER A 583 -4.06 -4.24 26.29
C SER A 583 -3.93 -3.89 24.80
N VAL A 584 -3.98 -4.90 23.92
CA VAL A 584 -3.88 -4.73 22.47
C VAL A 584 -5.24 -4.67 21.78
N GLU A 585 -6.36 -4.86 22.49
CA GLU A 585 -7.68 -5.00 21.87
C GLU A 585 -8.15 -3.74 21.10
N ASP A 586 -8.87 -3.98 20.00
CA ASP A 586 -9.60 -2.95 19.26
C ASP A 586 -11.12 -3.22 19.29
N VAL A 587 -11.90 -2.32 18.68
CA VAL A 587 -13.36 -2.48 18.58
C VAL A 587 -13.73 -3.76 17.81
N VAL A 588 -12.89 -4.18 16.86
CA VAL A 588 -13.08 -5.41 16.08
C VAL A 588 -12.95 -6.65 16.98
N THR A 589 -12.03 -6.67 17.95
CA THR A 589 -11.89 -7.76 18.93
C THR A 589 -13.18 -8.01 19.70
N TRP A 590 -13.83 -6.94 20.20
CA TRP A 590 -15.13 -7.04 20.86
C TRP A 590 -16.20 -7.55 19.90
N ASN A 591 -16.25 -7.01 18.68
CA ASN A 591 -17.24 -7.41 17.67
C ASN A 591 -17.10 -8.87 17.22
N SER A 592 -15.88 -9.39 17.10
CA SER A 592 -15.65 -10.81 16.81
C SER A 592 -16.24 -11.69 17.90
N MET A 593 -16.04 -11.34 19.18
CA MET A 593 -16.61 -12.10 20.30
C MET A 593 -18.13 -11.98 20.37
N LEU A 594 -18.68 -10.77 20.12
CA LEU A 594 -20.13 -10.56 20.04
C LEU A 594 -20.78 -11.37 18.92
N SER A 595 -20.14 -11.42 17.75
CA SER A 595 -20.57 -12.25 16.63
C SER A 595 -20.54 -13.75 17.00
N ALA A 596 -19.48 -14.21 17.67
CA ALA A 596 -19.36 -15.60 18.11
C ALA A 596 -20.51 -16.01 19.05
N TRP A 597 -20.85 -15.16 20.04
CA TRP A 597 -21.99 -15.41 20.93
C TRP A 597 -23.33 -15.46 20.19
N ASN A 598 -23.53 -14.55 19.23
CA ASN A 598 -24.77 -14.49 18.45
C ASN A 598 -24.97 -15.69 17.55
N GLN A 599 -23.93 -16.11 16.82
CA GLN A 599 -23.98 -17.28 15.92
C GLN A 599 -24.31 -18.57 16.68
N ASN A 600 -23.90 -18.65 17.94
CA ASN A 600 -24.16 -19.80 18.81
C ASN A 600 -25.43 -19.64 19.68
N GLY A 601 -26.24 -18.61 19.45
CA GLY A 601 -27.53 -18.44 20.12
C GLY A 601 -27.43 -18.10 21.61
N LEU A 602 -26.37 -17.39 22.04
CA LEU A 602 -26.09 -17.04 23.44
C LEU A 602 -26.21 -15.53 23.70
N PRO A 603 -27.43 -14.96 23.62
CA PRO A 603 -27.64 -13.51 23.66
C PRO A 603 -27.26 -12.86 24.99
N ASN A 604 -27.35 -13.58 26.11
CA ASN A 604 -27.02 -13.03 27.42
C ASN A 604 -25.51 -12.78 27.58
N GLN A 605 -24.67 -13.67 27.04
CA GLN A 605 -23.22 -13.50 27.03
C GLN A 605 -22.79 -12.39 26.06
N ALA A 606 -23.47 -12.24 24.91
CA ALA A 606 -23.28 -11.09 24.02
C ALA A 606 -23.57 -9.76 24.75
N LEU A 607 -24.70 -9.66 25.45
CA LEU A 607 -25.06 -8.45 26.20
C LEU A 607 -24.10 -8.16 27.36
N GLY A 608 -23.64 -9.18 28.08
CA GLY A 608 -22.62 -9.02 29.12
C GLY A 608 -21.27 -8.55 28.56
N THR A 609 -20.87 -9.07 27.40
CA THR A 609 -19.64 -8.66 26.69
C THR A 609 -19.75 -7.20 26.22
N PHE A 610 -20.91 -6.77 25.73
CA PHE A 610 -21.14 -5.36 25.36
C PHE A 610 -21.08 -4.41 26.57
N GLN A 611 -21.62 -4.81 27.71
CA GLN A 611 -21.48 -4.01 28.94
C GLN A 611 -20.02 -3.87 29.36
N ARG A 612 -19.22 -4.94 29.23
CA ARG A 612 -17.78 -4.89 29.46
C ARG A 612 -17.07 -3.96 28.48
N MET A 613 -17.42 -4.00 27.19
CA MET A 613 -16.88 -3.07 26.17
C MET A 613 -17.09 -1.61 26.55
N LEU A 614 -18.31 -1.26 27.00
CA LEU A 614 -18.64 0.09 27.46
C LEU A 614 -17.86 0.49 28.72
N HIS A 615 -17.67 -0.45 29.66
CA HIS A 615 -16.90 -0.20 30.88
C HIS A 615 -15.41 0.05 30.59
N HIS A 616 -14.86 -0.59 29.56
CA HIS A 616 -13.50 -0.35 29.05
C HIS A 616 -13.38 0.97 28.25
N GLY A 617 -14.44 1.78 28.16
CA GLY A 617 -14.41 3.08 27.47
C GLY A 617 -14.26 2.96 25.95
N ARG A 618 -14.53 1.80 25.36
CA ARG A 618 -14.46 1.61 23.91
C ARG A 618 -15.76 2.11 23.28
N HIS A 619 -15.63 2.94 22.24
CA HIS A 619 -16.78 3.48 21.53
C HIS A 619 -17.40 2.41 20.61
N PRO A 620 -18.70 2.08 20.80
CA PRO A 620 -19.41 1.18 19.90
C PRO A 620 -19.46 1.71 18.47
N ASP A 621 -19.26 0.83 17.51
CA ASP A 621 -19.41 1.12 16.10
C ASP A 621 -20.72 0.52 15.54
N LYS A 622 -20.94 0.74 14.25
CA LYS A 622 -22.03 0.14 13.48
C LYS A 622 -22.15 -1.37 13.69
N THR A 623 -21.04 -2.11 13.57
CA THR A 623 -21.06 -3.57 13.68
C THR A 623 -21.39 -4.05 15.09
N THR A 624 -20.96 -3.31 16.12
CA THR A 624 -21.35 -3.52 17.52
C THR A 624 -22.85 -3.49 17.69
N PHE A 625 -23.50 -2.44 17.18
CA PHE A 625 -24.96 -2.27 17.31
C PHE A 625 -25.72 -3.34 16.54
N VAL A 626 -25.30 -3.69 15.32
CA VAL A 626 -25.89 -4.79 14.55
C VAL A 626 -25.85 -6.10 15.35
N ASN A 627 -24.69 -6.45 15.92
CA ASN A 627 -24.55 -7.66 16.73
C ASN A 627 -25.47 -7.64 17.96
N ILE A 628 -25.48 -6.56 18.73
CA ILE A 628 -26.22 -6.50 19.99
C ILE A 628 -27.74 -6.38 19.79
N LEU A 629 -28.19 -5.72 18.73
CA LEU A 629 -29.60 -5.68 18.37
C LEU A 629 -30.10 -7.05 17.90
N ASN A 630 -29.28 -7.80 17.16
CA ASN A 630 -29.60 -9.19 16.79
C ASN A 630 -29.70 -10.10 18.02
N ALA A 631 -28.84 -9.92 19.03
CA ALA A 631 -28.96 -10.64 20.32
C ALA A 631 -30.31 -10.37 21.02
N CYS A 632 -30.87 -9.17 20.85
CA CYS A 632 -32.16 -8.78 21.43
C CYS A 632 -33.36 -9.28 20.59
N ALA A 633 -33.19 -9.49 19.28
CA ALA A 633 -34.28 -9.87 18.37
C ALA A 633 -34.81 -11.30 18.60
N GLY A 634 -34.02 -12.18 19.23
CA GLY A 634 -34.41 -13.58 19.46
C GLY A 634 -35.47 -13.78 20.55
N ASP A 635 -35.67 -12.80 21.44
CA ASP A 635 -36.43 -12.96 22.67
C ASP A 635 -37.30 -11.72 22.94
N PRO A 636 -38.64 -11.82 22.84
CA PRO A 636 -39.54 -10.69 23.09
C PRO A 636 -39.39 -10.05 24.47
N SER A 637 -38.90 -10.79 25.48
CA SER A 637 -38.68 -10.25 26.82
C SER A 637 -37.56 -9.19 26.87
N LYS A 638 -36.69 -9.15 25.85
CA LYS A 638 -35.56 -8.21 25.74
C LYS A 638 -35.89 -6.89 25.05
N LEU A 639 -37.16 -6.63 24.74
CA LEU A 639 -37.59 -5.37 24.12
C LEU A 639 -37.08 -4.14 24.87
N LEU A 640 -37.17 -4.12 26.21
CA LEU A 640 -36.71 -2.98 27.02
C LEU A 640 -35.20 -2.73 26.84
N GLN A 641 -34.41 -3.79 26.71
CA GLN A 641 -32.97 -3.70 26.50
C GLN A 641 -32.66 -3.21 25.08
N GLY A 642 -33.35 -3.74 24.07
CA GLY A 642 -33.26 -3.26 22.69
C GLY A 642 -33.61 -1.76 22.56
N VAL A 643 -34.59 -1.28 23.34
CA VAL A 643 -34.91 0.17 23.42
C VAL A 643 -33.76 0.99 24.00
N LYS A 644 -33.11 0.51 25.07
CA LYS A 644 -31.93 1.19 25.65
C LYS A 644 -30.77 1.23 24.65
N ILE A 645 -30.52 0.13 23.94
CA ILE A 645 -29.48 0.04 22.91
C ILE A 645 -29.80 0.98 21.74
N HIS A 646 -31.06 1.09 21.32
CA HIS A 646 -31.48 2.06 20.30
C HIS A 646 -31.20 3.51 20.73
N ALA A 647 -31.49 3.87 21.97
CA ALA A 647 -31.17 5.20 22.49
C ALA A 647 -29.65 5.48 22.50
N LEU A 648 -28.83 4.46 22.80
CA LEU A 648 -27.37 4.56 22.70
C LEU A 648 -26.90 4.71 21.24
N ALA A 649 -27.48 3.96 20.29
CA ALA A 649 -27.17 4.11 18.88
C ALA A 649 -27.48 5.53 18.37
N ALA A 650 -28.61 6.10 18.80
CA ALA A 650 -28.98 7.48 18.49
C ALA A 650 -28.03 8.51 19.13
N ALA A 651 -27.60 8.28 20.38
CA ALA A 651 -26.60 9.13 21.02
C ALA A 651 -25.23 9.11 20.30
N CYS A 652 -24.90 7.99 19.64
CA CYS A 652 -23.72 7.85 18.78
C CYS A 652 -23.93 8.39 17.35
N GLY A 653 -25.14 8.84 16.98
CA GLY A 653 -25.48 9.28 15.62
C GLY A 653 -25.49 8.15 14.58
N LEU A 654 -25.67 6.90 15.03
CA LEU A 654 -25.66 5.70 14.18
C LEU A 654 -27.06 5.12 13.93
N ASP A 655 -28.12 5.71 14.49
CA ASP A 655 -29.51 5.28 14.29
C ASP A 655 -30.02 5.51 12.86
N SER A 656 -29.43 6.47 12.13
CA SER A 656 -29.70 6.69 10.71
C SER A 656 -28.87 5.82 9.76
N ASP A 657 -27.85 5.09 10.25
CA ASP A 657 -27.10 4.16 9.41
C ASP A 657 -28.00 3.02 8.93
N ILE A 658 -27.90 2.68 7.64
CA ILE A 658 -28.85 1.76 7.00
C ILE A 658 -28.82 0.34 7.60
N ASP A 659 -27.67 -0.18 8.02
CA ASP A 659 -27.59 -1.54 8.56
C ASP A 659 -28.01 -1.57 10.03
N VAL A 660 -27.67 -0.54 10.81
CA VAL A 660 -28.17 -0.40 12.18
C VAL A 660 -29.69 -0.24 12.17
N ALA A 661 -30.24 0.62 11.31
CA ALA A 661 -31.68 0.82 11.17
C ALA A 661 -32.40 -0.45 10.68
N ASN A 662 -31.85 -1.18 9.71
CA ASN A 662 -32.41 -2.46 9.27
C ASN A 662 -32.41 -3.50 10.40
N THR A 663 -31.38 -3.51 11.25
CA THR A 663 -31.33 -4.40 12.41
C THR A 663 -32.28 -3.95 13.52
N LEU A 664 -32.46 -2.64 13.73
CA LEU A 664 -33.49 -2.09 14.62
C LEU A 664 -34.90 -2.47 14.16
N LEU A 665 -35.16 -2.40 12.85
CA LEU A 665 -36.42 -2.86 12.24
C LEU A 665 -36.66 -4.33 12.54
N HIS A 666 -35.63 -5.17 12.31
CA HIS A 666 -35.68 -6.59 12.61
C HIS A 666 -35.94 -6.87 14.11
N MET A 667 -35.22 -6.19 15.01
CA MET A 667 -35.39 -6.35 16.45
C MET A 667 -36.78 -5.93 16.93
N TYR A 668 -37.26 -4.73 16.57
CA TYR A 668 -38.59 -4.28 16.96
C TYR A 668 -39.71 -5.14 16.38
N SER A 669 -39.53 -5.62 15.14
CA SER A 669 -40.43 -6.56 14.49
C SER A 669 -40.58 -7.85 15.29
N ARG A 670 -39.45 -8.50 15.63
CA ARG A 670 -39.42 -9.77 16.36
C ARG A 670 -39.90 -9.64 17.82
N CYS A 671 -39.71 -8.47 18.43
CA CYS A 671 -40.24 -8.16 19.75
C CYS A 671 -41.71 -7.70 19.74
N GLY A 672 -42.40 -7.72 18.59
CA GLY A 672 -43.82 -7.39 18.47
C GLY A 672 -44.17 -5.90 18.54
N ASN A 673 -43.19 -5.00 18.39
CA ASN A 673 -43.41 -3.55 18.44
C ASN A 673 -43.37 -2.91 17.04
N LEU A 674 -44.40 -3.20 16.24
CA LEU A 674 -44.53 -2.68 14.87
C LEU A 674 -44.54 -1.13 14.81
N SER A 675 -45.08 -0.47 15.84
CA SER A 675 -45.14 1.00 15.89
C SER A 675 -43.76 1.66 15.87
N ARG A 676 -42.79 1.11 16.62
CA ARG A 676 -41.41 1.60 16.64
C ARG A 676 -40.64 1.20 15.39
N ALA A 677 -40.89 -0.01 14.86
CA ALA A 677 -40.36 -0.41 13.57
C ALA A 677 -40.75 0.59 12.47
N ARG A 678 -42.04 0.96 12.38
CA ARG A 678 -42.51 1.98 11.43
C ARG A 678 -41.80 3.32 11.63
N LYS A 679 -41.58 3.79 12.86
CA LYS A 679 -40.86 5.05 13.11
C LYS A 679 -39.43 5.02 12.57
N VAL A 680 -38.67 3.95 12.84
CA VAL A 680 -37.31 3.76 12.32
C VAL A 680 -37.31 3.73 10.79
N PHE A 681 -38.27 3.00 10.19
CA PHE A 681 -38.38 2.90 8.74
C PHE A 681 -38.62 4.27 8.08
N HIS A 682 -39.53 5.08 8.63
CA HIS A 682 -39.84 6.39 8.06
C HIS A 682 -38.70 7.40 8.26
N ALA A 683 -37.90 7.26 9.32
CA ALA A 683 -36.74 8.11 9.57
C ALA A 683 -35.58 7.90 8.57
N LEU A 684 -35.52 6.76 7.87
CA LEU A 684 -34.49 6.49 6.86
C LEU A 684 -34.63 7.40 5.63
N THR A 685 -33.59 8.20 5.34
CA THR A 685 -33.52 9.06 4.14
C THR A 685 -33.33 8.26 2.86
N GLN A 686 -32.49 7.22 2.91
CA GLN A 686 -32.31 6.25 1.83
C GLN A 686 -32.72 4.86 2.30
N LYS A 687 -33.60 4.21 1.53
CA LYS A 687 -34.11 2.86 1.80
C LYS A 687 -33.62 1.94 0.70
N ASN A 688 -33.09 0.77 1.06
CA ASN A 688 -32.66 -0.24 0.11
C ASN A 688 -33.64 -1.43 0.08
N VAL A 689 -33.34 -2.44 -0.74
CA VAL A 689 -34.14 -3.68 -0.83
C VAL A 689 -34.34 -4.33 0.54
N VAL A 690 -33.31 -4.32 1.39
CA VAL A 690 -33.35 -4.93 2.73
C VAL A 690 -34.31 -4.16 3.64
N SER A 691 -34.28 -2.82 3.64
CA SER A 691 -35.18 -1.99 4.44
C SER A 691 -36.65 -2.25 4.10
N TRP A 692 -37.00 -2.28 2.81
CA TRP A 692 -38.37 -2.54 2.36
C TRP A 692 -38.81 -3.97 2.66
N SER A 693 -37.93 -4.96 2.42
CA SER A 693 -38.23 -6.37 2.70
C SER A 693 -38.40 -6.63 4.20
N ALA A 694 -37.55 -6.02 5.04
CA ALA A 694 -37.65 -6.11 6.50
C ALA A 694 -38.94 -5.47 7.02
N MET A 695 -39.36 -4.33 6.46
CA MET A 695 -40.65 -3.70 6.81
C MET A 695 -41.84 -4.55 6.37
N ALA A 696 -41.81 -5.13 5.17
CA ALA A 696 -42.85 -6.04 4.69
C ALA A 696 -42.95 -7.29 5.57
N ALA A 697 -41.81 -7.91 5.92
CA ALA A 697 -41.75 -9.04 6.84
C ALA A 697 -42.25 -8.66 8.24
N ALA A 698 -41.91 -7.46 8.72
CA ALA A 698 -42.39 -6.97 10.02
C ALA A 698 -43.90 -6.81 10.08
N CYS A 699 -44.50 -6.26 9.02
CA CYS A 699 -45.94 -6.16 8.89
C CYS A 699 -46.58 -7.57 8.83
N ALA A 700 -46.05 -8.47 8.01
CA ALA A 700 -46.55 -9.83 7.86
C ALA A 700 -46.53 -10.63 9.18
N HIS A 701 -45.41 -10.60 9.93
CA HIS A 701 -45.28 -11.31 11.21
C HIS A 701 -46.16 -10.75 12.32
N ASN A 702 -46.54 -9.47 12.25
CA ASN A 702 -47.43 -8.83 13.21
C ASN A 702 -48.91 -8.84 12.75
N GLY A 703 -49.24 -9.56 11.66
CA GLY A 703 -50.61 -9.71 11.16
C GLY A 703 -51.17 -8.51 10.39
N ASP A 704 -50.32 -7.57 9.97
CA ASP A 704 -50.69 -6.35 9.25
C ASP A 704 -50.43 -6.52 7.73
N ALA A 705 -51.29 -7.26 7.03
CA ALA A 705 -51.07 -7.54 5.60
C ALA A 705 -51.13 -6.27 4.73
N ASP A 706 -52.03 -5.33 5.04
CA ASP A 706 -52.12 -4.06 4.33
C ASP A 706 -50.81 -3.27 4.43
N GLY A 707 -50.20 -3.26 5.61
CA GLY A 707 -48.87 -2.70 5.82
C GLY A 707 -47.77 -3.37 5.01
N ALA A 708 -47.84 -4.70 4.83
CA ALA A 708 -46.86 -5.45 4.04
C ALA A 708 -46.99 -5.13 2.54
N LEU A 709 -48.23 -5.07 2.03
CA LEU A 709 -48.54 -4.70 0.64
C LEU A 709 -48.19 -3.24 0.35
N GLN A 710 -48.44 -2.34 1.29
CA GLN A 710 -48.06 -0.93 1.17
C GLN A 710 -46.54 -0.76 1.11
N ALA A 711 -45.79 -1.53 1.91
CA ALA A 711 -44.33 -1.54 1.84
C ALA A 711 -43.83 -1.99 0.46
N PHE A 712 -44.41 -3.07 -0.10
CA PHE A 712 -44.06 -3.53 -1.43
C PHE A 712 -44.36 -2.51 -2.53
N ARG A 713 -45.55 -1.89 -2.50
CA ARG A 713 -45.89 -0.83 -3.46
C ARG A 713 -44.94 0.36 -3.34
N GLY A 714 -44.59 0.77 -2.11
CA GLY A 714 -43.63 1.85 -1.88
C GLY A 714 -42.23 1.56 -2.45
N MET A 715 -41.78 0.30 -2.35
CA MET A 715 -40.53 -0.18 -2.94
C MET A 715 -40.53 -0.02 -4.47
N LEU A 716 -41.61 -0.41 -5.14
CA LEU A 716 -41.76 -0.28 -6.60
C LEU A 716 -41.81 1.19 -7.05
N HIS A 717 -42.54 2.06 -6.34
CA HIS A 717 -42.59 3.49 -6.64
C HIS A 717 -41.22 4.17 -6.47
N GLY A 718 -40.39 3.66 -5.57
CA GLY A 718 -39.00 4.11 -5.40
C GLY A 718 -38.03 3.62 -6.47
N GLY A 719 -38.49 2.85 -7.47
CA GLY A 719 -37.63 2.25 -8.50
C GLY A 719 -36.73 1.12 -8.01
N ILE A 720 -37.01 0.56 -6.82
CA ILE A 720 -36.19 -0.48 -6.21
C ILE A 720 -36.76 -1.85 -6.59
N GLN A 721 -35.93 -2.72 -7.17
CA GLN A 721 -36.37 -4.04 -7.63
C GLN A 721 -36.52 -5.04 -6.47
N PRO A 722 -37.69 -5.69 -6.32
CA PRO A 722 -37.91 -6.77 -5.36
C PRO A 722 -36.96 -7.95 -5.55
N ASN A 723 -36.67 -8.66 -4.46
CA ASN A 723 -35.94 -9.93 -4.51
C ASN A 723 -36.84 -11.09 -4.03
N ALA A 724 -36.31 -12.30 -4.07
CA ALA A 724 -37.01 -13.49 -3.59
C ALA A 724 -37.49 -13.37 -2.13
N VAL A 725 -36.72 -12.73 -1.25
CA VAL A 725 -37.10 -12.55 0.16
C VAL A 725 -38.29 -11.59 0.32
N THR A 726 -38.35 -10.55 -0.52
CA THR A 726 -39.49 -9.62 -0.56
C THR A 726 -40.80 -10.37 -0.86
N PHE A 727 -40.78 -11.26 -1.86
CA PHE A 727 -41.96 -12.04 -2.24
C PHE A 727 -42.38 -13.06 -1.16
N ILE A 728 -41.42 -13.71 -0.49
CA ILE A 728 -41.73 -14.55 0.68
C ILE A 728 -42.48 -13.75 1.76
N SER A 729 -42.00 -12.54 2.05
CA SER A 729 -42.58 -11.67 3.08
C SER A 729 -44.04 -11.29 2.76
N ILE A 730 -44.33 -11.00 1.50
CA ILE A 730 -45.69 -10.65 1.04
C ILE A 730 -46.60 -11.88 1.05
N LEU A 731 -46.14 -13.01 0.51
CA LEU A 731 -46.91 -14.25 0.49
C LEU A 731 -47.24 -14.74 1.91
N SER A 732 -46.31 -14.58 2.85
CA SER A 732 -46.56 -14.85 4.27
C SER A 732 -47.62 -13.90 4.84
N GLY A 733 -47.55 -12.60 4.53
CA GLY A 733 -48.59 -11.63 4.89
C GLY A 733 -49.98 -12.01 4.36
N CYS A 734 -50.07 -12.39 3.08
CA CYS A 734 -51.31 -12.88 2.47
C CYS A 734 -51.83 -14.16 3.13
N SER A 735 -50.94 -15.08 3.54
CA SER A 735 -51.32 -16.30 4.28
C SER A 735 -52.01 -16.00 5.60
N HIS A 736 -51.50 -15.02 6.36
CA HIS A 736 -52.07 -14.64 7.65
C HIS A 736 -53.46 -13.99 7.55
N THR A 737 -53.77 -13.32 6.44
CA THR A 737 -55.07 -12.63 6.23
C THR A 737 -56.03 -13.35 5.28
N GLY A 738 -55.60 -14.43 4.63
CA GLY A 738 -56.44 -15.23 3.74
C GLY A 738 -56.62 -14.65 2.33
N LEU A 739 -55.72 -13.77 1.89
CA LEU A 739 -55.80 -13.06 0.61
C LEU A 739 -55.30 -13.93 -0.57
N MET A 740 -56.15 -14.86 -1.02
CA MET A 740 -55.78 -15.91 -1.98
C MET A 740 -55.48 -15.40 -3.39
N ASP A 741 -56.33 -14.54 -3.93
CA ASP A 741 -56.19 -14.06 -5.32
C ASP A 741 -54.94 -13.18 -5.50
N GLU A 742 -54.63 -12.38 -4.48
CA GLU A 742 -53.45 -11.51 -4.45
C GLU A 742 -52.16 -12.32 -4.31
N ALA A 743 -52.14 -13.35 -3.46
CA ALA A 743 -50.98 -14.24 -3.33
C ALA A 743 -50.60 -14.92 -4.66
N VAL A 744 -51.60 -15.43 -5.40
CA VAL A 744 -51.38 -16.05 -6.71
C VAL A 744 -50.92 -15.01 -7.74
N SER A 745 -51.52 -13.82 -7.73
CA SER A 745 -51.10 -12.71 -8.60
C SER A 745 -49.64 -12.32 -8.37
N TYR A 746 -49.19 -12.19 -7.12
CA TYR A 746 -47.80 -11.86 -6.80
C TYR A 746 -46.81 -12.98 -7.16
N LEU A 747 -47.20 -14.25 -7.02
CA LEU A 747 -46.37 -15.38 -7.45
C LEU A 747 -46.18 -15.38 -8.99
N TYR A 748 -47.21 -15.00 -9.74
CA TYR A 748 -47.10 -14.84 -11.20
C TYR A 748 -46.22 -13.65 -11.57
N ALA A 749 -46.47 -12.48 -10.97
CA ALA A 749 -45.68 -11.26 -11.18
C ALA A 749 -44.19 -11.46 -10.86
N MET A 750 -43.87 -12.27 -9.84
CA MET A 750 -42.49 -12.66 -9.54
C MET A 750 -41.78 -13.28 -10.74
N SER A 751 -42.48 -14.14 -11.49
CA SER A 751 -41.93 -14.87 -12.64
C SER A 751 -41.97 -14.04 -13.92
N SER A 752 -43.07 -13.32 -14.18
CA SER A 752 -43.27 -12.57 -15.42
C SER A 752 -42.58 -11.20 -15.42
N ASP A 753 -42.78 -10.42 -14.36
CA ASP A 753 -42.45 -8.99 -14.34
C ASP A 753 -41.05 -8.75 -13.76
N HIS A 754 -40.59 -9.67 -12.89
CA HIS A 754 -39.31 -9.55 -12.19
C HIS A 754 -38.27 -10.64 -12.57
N ASN A 755 -38.62 -11.59 -13.44
CA ASN A 755 -37.76 -12.70 -13.88
C ASN A 755 -37.14 -13.51 -12.71
N LEU A 756 -37.83 -13.62 -11.58
CA LEU A 756 -37.40 -14.38 -10.42
C LEU A 756 -38.08 -15.75 -10.41
N LYS A 757 -37.30 -16.82 -10.20
CA LYS A 757 -37.85 -18.19 -10.11
C LYS A 757 -38.43 -18.44 -8.71
N PRO A 758 -39.70 -18.86 -8.58
CA PRO A 758 -40.28 -19.24 -7.30
C PRO A 758 -39.50 -20.39 -6.64
N THR A 759 -39.12 -20.20 -5.38
CA THR A 759 -38.43 -21.23 -4.58
C THR A 759 -39.41 -22.06 -3.76
N VAL A 760 -38.93 -23.17 -3.19
CA VAL A 760 -39.72 -24.04 -2.28
C VAL A 760 -40.39 -23.24 -1.15
N GLN A 761 -39.75 -22.18 -0.65
CA GLN A 761 -40.30 -21.33 0.41
C GLN A 761 -41.51 -20.49 -0.04
N HIS A 762 -41.55 -20.07 -1.31
CA HIS A 762 -42.70 -19.33 -1.86
C HIS A 762 -43.92 -20.24 -1.96
N TYR A 763 -43.73 -21.46 -2.46
CA TYR A 763 -44.80 -22.44 -2.53
C TYR A 763 -45.23 -22.93 -1.15
N ALA A 764 -44.32 -22.99 -0.17
CA ALA A 764 -44.69 -23.29 1.22
C ALA A 764 -45.64 -22.23 1.81
N CYS A 765 -45.43 -20.94 1.51
CA CYS A 765 -46.36 -19.87 1.93
C CYS A 765 -47.74 -20.02 1.27
N LEU A 766 -47.78 -20.40 -0.01
CA LEU A 766 -49.03 -20.66 -0.73
C LEU A 766 -49.77 -21.90 -0.18
N LEU A 767 -49.02 -22.92 0.21
CA LEU A 767 -49.56 -24.12 0.86
C LEU A 767 -50.15 -23.79 2.23
N ASP A 768 -49.46 -23.01 3.07
CA ASP A 768 -49.98 -22.53 4.36
C ASP A 768 -51.29 -21.73 4.15
N LEU A 769 -51.34 -20.86 3.14
CA LEU A 769 -52.54 -20.11 2.77
C LEU A 769 -53.71 -21.02 2.35
N LEU A 770 -53.46 -22.01 1.48
CA LEU A 770 -54.48 -22.98 1.04
C LEU A 770 -55.00 -23.83 2.21
N ALA A 771 -54.10 -24.21 3.11
CA ALA A 771 -54.41 -25.03 4.26
C ALA A 771 -55.27 -24.27 5.28
N ARG A 772 -54.94 -23.00 5.58
CA ARG A 772 -55.74 -22.11 6.44
C ARG A 772 -57.09 -21.71 5.83
N ALA A 773 -57.18 -21.66 4.50
CA ALA A 773 -58.42 -21.40 3.79
C ALA A 773 -59.33 -22.64 3.65
N GLY A 774 -58.92 -23.79 4.20
CA GLY A 774 -59.69 -25.03 4.16
C GLY A 774 -59.71 -25.75 2.80
N LYS A 775 -58.81 -25.40 1.87
CA LYS A 775 -58.74 -25.99 0.52
C LYS A 775 -57.79 -27.19 0.48
N PHE A 776 -58.05 -28.21 1.31
CA PHE A 776 -57.14 -29.32 1.60
C PHE A 776 -56.70 -30.13 0.37
N HIS A 777 -57.60 -30.46 -0.56
CA HIS A 777 -57.25 -31.22 -1.77
C HIS A 777 -56.21 -30.50 -2.64
N ARG A 778 -56.36 -29.18 -2.82
CA ARG A 778 -55.41 -28.36 -3.58
C ARG A 778 -54.09 -28.16 -2.82
N ALA A 779 -54.16 -28.08 -1.50
CA ALA A 779 -52.97 -27.99 -0.66
C ALA A 779 -52.16 -29.30 -0.68
N GLU A 780 -52.83 -30.46 -0.67
CA GLU A 780 -52.22 -31.78 -0.78
C GLU A 780 -51.59 -31.99 -2.18
N GLU A 781 -52.28 -31.60 -3.25
CA GLU A 781 -51.72 -31.61 -4.61
C GLU A 781 -50.44 -30.77 -4.71
N LEU A 782 -50.45 -29.53 -4.19
CA LEU A 782 -49.25 -28.68 -4.15
C LEU A 782 -48.14 -29.29 -3.29
N ALA A 783 -48.48 -29.95 -2.17
CA ALA A 783 -47.53 -30.58 -1.26
C ALA A 783 -46.79 -31.77 -1.93
N THR A 784 -47.48 -32.55 -2.76
CA THR A 784 -46.86 -33.68 -3.48
C THR A 784 -45.75 -33.28 -4.43
N HIS A 785 -45.79 -32.04 -4.94
CA HIS A 785 -44.74 -31.47 -5.77
C HIS A 785 -43.59 -30.83 -4.97
N LEU A 786 -43.65 -30.82 -3.64
CA LEU A 786 -42.65 -30.23 -2.74
C LEU A 786 -42.08 -31.30 -1.80
N PRO A 787 -40.81 -31.73 -1.97
CA PRO A 787 -40.14 -32.65 -1.04
C PRO A 787 -39.67 -31.89 0.21
N ASN A 788 -40.57 -31.22 0.93
CA ASN A 788 -40.27 -30.41 2.11
C ASN A 788 -41.08 -30.89 3.33
N PRO A 789 -40.43 -31.47 4.36
CA PRO A 789 -41.10 -31.91 5.60
C PRO A 789 -41.92 -30.81 6.29
N VAL A 790 -41.44 -29.56 6.25
CA VAL A 790 -42.09 -28.40 6.89
C VAL A 790 -43.43 -28.07 6.22
N ALA A 791 -43.53 -28.28 4.91
CA ALA A 791 -44.77 -28.06 4.17
C ALA A 791 -45.85 -29.09 4.57
N TRP A 792 -45.48 -30.36 4.68
CA TRP A 792 -46.38 -31.42 5.13
C TRP A 792 -46.81 -31.25 6.59
N ASN A 793 -45.92 -30.79 7.47
CA ASN A 793 -46.26 -30.44 8.86
C ASN A 793 -47.21 -29.24 8.96
N SER A 794 -47.07 -28.24 8.08
CA SER A 794 -47.97 -27.08 8.04
C SER A 794 -49.37 -27.47 7.56
N LEU A 795 -49.46 -28.33 6.53
CA LEU A 795 -50.72 -28.92 6.08
C LEU A 795 -51.37 -29.75 7.19
N LEU A 796 -50.60 -30.61 7.86
CA LEU A 796 -51.06 -31.41 8.99
C LEU A 796 -51.67 -30.54 10.09
N GLY A 797 -50.96 -29.49 10.51
CA GLY A 797 -51.44 -28.56 11.54
C GLY A 797 -52.78 -27.91 11.16
N ALA A 798 -52.92 -27.45 9.91
CA ALA A 798 -54.17 -26.87 9.43
C ALA A 798 -55.32 -27.89 9.36
N CYS A 799 -55.06 -29.11 8.88
CA CYS A 799 -56.06 -30.18 8.86
C CYS A 799 -56.57 -30.52 10.27
N LEU A 800 -55.71 -30.48 11.29
CA LEU A 800 -56.08 -30.68 12.69
C LEU A 800 -56.97 -29.55 13.23
N VAL A 801 -56.69 -28.30 12.85
CA VAL A 801 -57.47 -27.12 13.26
C VAL A 801 -58.86 -27.13 12.63
N HIS A 802 -58.98 -27.55 11.37
CA HIS A 802 -60.23 -27.54 10.60
C HIS A 802 -61.00 -28.88 10.64
N GLY A 803 -60.44 -29.92 11.26
CA GLY A 803 -61.11 -31.21 11.46
C GLY A 803 -61.10 -32.16 10.26
N ASP A 804 -60.22 -31.98 9.27
CA ASP A 804 -60.05 -32.91 8.14
C ASP A 804 -59.09 -34.05 8.52
N ALA A 805 -59.65 -35.08 9.17
CA ALA A 805 -58.87 -36.19 9.70
C ALA A 805 -58.29 -37.12 8.60
N GLU A 806 -58.84 -37.11 7.38
CA GLU A 806 -58.40 -37.99 6.31
C GLU A 806 -57.12 -37.47 5.65
N THR A 807 -57.10 -36.19 5.31
CA THR A 807 -55.92 -35.50 4.77
C THR A 807 -54.82 -35.37 5.83
N ALA A 808 -55.17 -35.18 7.10
CA ALA A 808 -54.22 -35.18 8.22
C ALA A 808 -53.42 -36.49 8.32
N ALA A 809 -54.09 -37.64 8.22
CA ALA A 809 -53.41 -38.94 8.32
C ALA A 809 -52.39 -39.16 7.18
N ARG A 810 -52.74 -38.77 5.95
CA ARG A 810 -51.84 -38.86 4.78
C ARG A 810 -50.66 -37.89 4.88
N ALA A 811 -50.93 -36.66 5.32
CA ALA A 811 -49.89 -35.64 5.49
C ALA A 811 -48.85 -36.06 6.55
N ALA A 812 -49.30 -36.63 7.67
CA ALA A 812 -48.43 -37.09 8.73
C ALA A 812 -47.58 -38.33 8.35
N ASP A 813 -48.15 -39.30 7.63
CA ASP A 813 -47.38 -40.45 7.12
C ASP A 813 -46.28 -40.00 6.12
N THR A 814 -46.60 -39.03 5.28
CA THR A 814 -45.64 -38.46 4.31
C THR A 814 -44.55 -37.63 5.02
N ALA A 815 -44.91 -36.83 6.02
CA ALA A 815 -43.96 -36.08 6.83
C ALA A 815 -43.00 -37.01 7.60
N ALA A 816 -43.52 -38.09 8.20
CA ALA A 816 -42.74 -39.09 8.92
C ALA A 816 -41.75 -39.84 8.02
N LYS A 817 -42.12 -40.12 6.77
CA LYS A 817 -41.22 -40.73 5.77
C LYS A 817 -40.09 -39.77 5.35
N LEU A 818 -40.34 -38.47 5.30
CA LEU A 818 -39.36 -37.46 4.90
C LEU A 818 -38.40 -37.10 6.06
N GLN A 819 -38.84 -37.13 7.31
CA GLN A 819 -38.01 -36.91 8.50
C GLN A 819 -38.36 -37.89 9.64
N PRO A 820 -37.74 -39.09 9.66
CA PRO A 820 -38.05 -40.14 10.65
C PRO A 820 -37.66 -39.78 12.09
N LEU A 821 -36.73 -38.83 12.29
CA LEU A 821 -36.20 -38.43 13.58
C LEU A 821 -36.95 -37.25 14.23
N ASP A 822 -37.87 -36.61 13.50
CA ASP A 822 -38.66 -35.49 14.04
C ASP A 822 -39.88 -36.02 14.81
N CYS A 823 -40.07 -35.58 16.05
CA CYS A 823 -41.19 -36.01 16.90
C CYS A 823 -42.51 -35.31 16.52
N ALA A 824 -42.45 -34.16 15.84
CA ALA A 824 -43.62 -33.32 15.57
C ALA A 824 -44.75 -34.00 14.75
N PRO A 825 -44.46 -34.78 13.69
CA PRO A 825 -45.49 -35.49 12.93
C PRO A 825 -46.20 -36.56 13.77
N TYR A 826 -45.45 -37.31 14.60
CA TYR A 826 -45.98 -38.39 15.43
C TYR A 826 -46.87 -37.88 16.58
N VAL A 827 -46.48 -36.78 17.24
CA VAL A 827 -47.29 -36.13 18.28
C VAL A 827 -48.59 -35.57 17.68
N SER A 828 -48.50 -34.96 16.50
CA SER A 828 -49.65 -34.40 15.78
C SER A 828 -50.61 -35.51 15.30
N LEU A 829 -50.07 -36.64 14.83
CA LEU A 829 -50.84 -37.83 14.47
C LEU A 829 -51.58 -38.42 15.70
N SER A 830 -50.92 -38.49 16.86
CA SER A 830 -51.53 -38.95 18.12
C SER A 830 -52.69 -38.05 18.56
N ASN A 831 -52.52 -36.72 18.46
CA ASN A 831 -53.57 -35.75 18.77
C ASN A 831 -54.76 -35.87 17.80
N ALA A 832 -54.51 -36.07 16.50
CA ALA A 832 -55.54 -36.33 15.49
C ALA A 832 -56.40 -37.56 15.80
N MET A 833 -55.76 -38.63 16.28
CA MET A 833 -56.43 -39.89 16.62
C MET A 833 -57.31 -39.78 17.87
N SER A 834 -57.02 -38.84 18.77
CA SER A 834 -57.80 -38.64 20.00
C SER A 834 -59.13 -37.91 19.76
N THR A 835 -59.23 -37.09 18.70
CA THR A 835 -60.40 -36.25 18.37
C THR A 835 -61.36 -36.90 17.36
N GLY A 836 -60.90 -37.86 16.55
CA GLY A 836 -61.71 -38.55 15.54
C GLY A 836 -62.37 -39.85 16.03
N LYS A 837 -63.68 -39.84 16.32
CA LYS A 837 -64.46 -41.03 16.73
C LYS A 837 -64.56 -42.17 15.68
N ASN A 838 -63.99 -42.05 14.48
CA ASN A 838 -64.11 -43.04 13.40
C ASN A 838 -62.79 -43.60 12.82
N LEU A 839 -61.62 -43.30 13.41
CA LEU A 839 -60.32 -43.76 12.87
C LEU A 839 -59.77 -45.05 13.52
N LYS A 840 -60.46 -45.60 14.53
CA LYS A 840 -60.04 -46.85 15.21
C LYS A 840 -60.03 -48.09 14.30
N THR A 841 -60.65 -48.07 13.12
CA THR A 841 -60.78 -49.24 12.23
C THR A 841 -59.69 -49.39 11.17
N LYS A 842 -58.74 -48.45 11.01
CA LYS A 842 -57.66 -48.54 10.01
C LYS A 842 -56.26 -48.83 10.58
N LEU A 843 -56.14 -49.26 11.83
CA LEU A 843 -54.86 -49.37 12.55
C LEU A 843 -54.47 -50.80 12.94
N ASN A 844 -54.51 -51.72 11.97
CA ASN A 844 -53.80 -53.01 12.07
C ASN A 844 -52.48 -53.04 11.25
N TYR A 845 -51.98 -51.88 10.82
CA TYR A 845 -50.81 -51.80 9.92
C TYR A 845 -49.59 -51.05 10.50
N PHE A 846 -49.64 -50.61 11.77
CA PHE A 846 -48.60 -49.77 12.39
C PHE A 846 -48.21 -50.20 13.83
N GLN A 847 -48.23 -51.51 14.10
CA GLN A 847 -47.27 -52.12 15.04
C GLN A 847 -46.12 -52.67 14.21
#